data_AF-A0A7W0NH69-F1
#
_entry.id   AF-A0A7W0NH69-F1
#
_cell.length_a   1.000
_cell.length_b   1.000
_cell.length_c   1.000
_cell.angle_alpha   90.00
_cell.angle_beta   90.00
_cell.angle_gamma   90.00
#
_symmetry.space_group_name_H-M   'P 1'
#
loop_
_entity.id
_entity.type
_entity.pdbx_description
1 polymer ?
#
loop_
_entity_poly.entity_id
_entity_poly.type
_entity_poly.pdbx_seq_one_letter_code
_entity_poly.pdbx_strand_id
1 'polypeptide(L)'
;FSLARNLIGWTEYGGTSAVGVRAASVGTTISAPGGISVTAASTAAITAKVLAAAVAVGLSGAGGTGVSAGGLWTDNKIAVDIEAIVDGAPSLTTGGLGLKVTASDESTVLADALAAAVSANLSGTSATSIAIGLSLAHNTVDSDVKAQVKDIAVVTTAGAPITVSATDKATITVSSIAVAVAVAMAGGGTGIALAGGGAESTNIVLSSAIAEIVGGRLGTSDVPVGAVSVTASSTATITATVAAVAAAISFSGTTGAAAAIGVSVARNFIGWQPGATAPAHTHLSTAGNVALAKGETVKIVSGARADEVYEYLGTARTNVDLTGEDFNDTTLWSRLGLTRTADEVRAGITNASIHSSGALVLDAEAQQTILATVVAAAVGVSGGGTTGLALTGAGVYTENRIATDVRAVVDGDGDFGITAASVKVEATDASGIRAIAGAASIAVSFGGTSGLAFALGVSIAINDVSNRVEAAIQNAVPGVTTTVGALTVTARTLGRALFDFTGFVTDVELDDLTFEDRDDADTDPANETALDLADDPAIRAALAGRFAANGISLDAAWTIAALRPGAVWQLTSGIESYVITLTGGAFFVAAPTIQAVSVAASIGAGFGGTTGIAVAGAGAVALNSITTRTNAHIDASAIVSKTSVTIEATANSAISALIAAVAVAIGGGGTVGAGVAIGVSVAKNLIGEGVSGGASPAEVRAYALSSSIDAKGGALQLTATAQHAIGAIVIAAAAAVGVGGTVGVGVAGAGVYTENRIAAHVKAFTDGTRTGGITATKVTLEATDRSSIGAIAGAAALSVAFAGVGAVAVSIGVAIAFNTIATEVEAYIANAAHRVESRTDDMTLTATESASIEALTAAAALAISGGTIGIAVAGAGAWASNTILTKVAAAIQGAADVRTAGALTLTAQDTSKLRALVATVSFSVSAGLGGVGASIGVAIAENTIGTTTAYD
;
A
#
# COMPACT_ATOMS: atom_id res chain seq x y z
N PHE A 1 9.86 21.56 -27.09
CA PHE A 1 10.28 20.43 -26.25
C PHE A 1 11.27 20.96 -25.24
N SER A 2 11.07 20.71 -23.95
CA SER A 2 11.96 21.14 -22.86
C SER A 2 12.62 19.92 -22.23
N LEU A 3 13.93 19.96 -21.98
CA LEU A 3 14.67 18.89 -21.32
C LEU A 3 15.44 19.49 -20.14
N ALA A 4 15.32 18.89 -18.96
CA ALA A 4 16.23 19.13 -17.85
C ALA A 4 16.80 17.81 -17.38
N ARG A 5 18.13 17.71 -17.33
CA ARG A 5 18.83 16.57 -16.77
C ARG A 5 19.79 17.08 -15.70
N ASN A 6 19.56 16.67 -14.45
CA ASN A 6 20.34 17.09 -13.30
C ASN A 6 20.91 15.84 -12.62
N LEU A 7 22.24 15.78 -12.49
CA LEU A 7 22.95 14.60 -12.03
C LEU A 7 23.92 15.02 -10.90
N ILE A 8 23.72 14.48 -9.70
CA ILE A 8 24.65 14.57 -8.57
C ILE A 8 25.12 13.14 -8.29
N GLY A 9 26.40 12.84 -8.46
CA GLY A 9 26.92 11.47 -8.26
C GLY A 9 26.60 10.48 -9.39
N TRP A 10 26.20 10.96 -10.56
CA TRP A 10 25.86 10.12 -11.72
C TRP A 10 26.63 10.55 -12.98
N THR A 11 26.94 9.60 -13.85
CA THR A 11 27.55 9.83 -15.17
C THR A 11 26.49 9.96 -16.27
N GLU A 12 26.85 10.63 -17.36
CA GLU A 12 25.94 10.90 -18.48
C GLU A 12 25.39 9.62 -19.17
N TYR A 13 26.13 8.51 -19.09
CA TYR A 13 25.78 7.23 -19.72
C TYR A 13 25.18 6.20 -18.74
N GLY A 14 24.70 6.63 -17.58
CA GLY A 14 23.91 5.78 -16.67
C GLY A 14 24.72 4.98 -15.64
N GLY A 15 26.01 5.24 -15.48
CA GLY A 15 26.81 4.69 -14.37
C GLY A 15 26.77 5.59 -13.14
N THR A 16 26.75 4.98 -11.95
CA THR A 16 26.89 5.68 -10.67
C THR A 16 28.35 6.06 -10.42
N SER A 17 28.56 7.26 -9.89
CA SER A 17 29.85 7.77 -9.40
C SER A 17 29.54 8.65 -8.20
N ALA A 18 29.07 8.02 -7.12
CA ALA A 18 28.47 8.67 -5.96
C ALA A 18 29.37 9.78 -5.38
N VAL A 19 28.74 10.81 -4.82
CA VAL A 19 29.46 11.84 -4.05
C VAL A 19 29.88 11.23 -2.72
N GLY A 20 31.18 10.94 -2.58
CA GLY A 20 31.75 10.39 -1.35
C GLY A 20 32.04 11.45 -0.29
N VAL A 21 31.47 11.33 0.91
CA VAL A 21 31.82 12.13 2.09
C VAL A 21 32.35 11.21 3.18
N ARG A 22 33.63 11.37 3.54
CA ARG A 22 34.30 10.46 4.47
C ARG A 22 34.99 11.18 5.62
N ALA A 23 34.70 10.75 6.85
CA ALA A 23 35.43 11.14 8.05
C ALA A 23 35.98 9.87 8.73
N ALA A 24 37.30 9.77 8.90
CA ALA A 24 37.93 8.53 9.34
C ALA A 24 39.11 8.75 10.32
N SER A 25 39.25 7.82 11.28
CA SER A 25 40.51 7.52 11.97
C SER A 25 40.87 6.06 11.72
N VAL A 26 42.09 5.79 11.25
CA VAL A 26 42.53 4.43 10.88
C VAL A 26 43.88 4.13 11.52
N GLY A 27 44.00 3.01 12.22
CA GLY A 27 45.26 2.50 12.76
C GLY A 27 45.92 3.39 13.82
N THR A 28 45.19 4.33 14.40
CA THR A 28 45.77 5.44 15.18
C THR A 28 45.43 5.33 16.66
N THR A 29 46.43 5.41 17.55
CA THR A 29 46.20 5.59 18.99
C THR A 29 45.77 7.03 19.27
N ILE A 30 44.63 7.22 19.92
CA ILE A 30 44.08 8.55 20.23
C ILE A 30 43.91 8.71 21.74
N SER A 31 44.40 9.83 22.28
CA SER A 31 44.09 10.31 23.63
C SER A 31 43.50 11.71 23.55
N ALA A 32 42.20 11.84 23.83
CA ALA A 32 41.43 13.07 23.72
C ALA A 32 40.54 13.28 24.95
N PRO A 33 41.05 13.93 26.02
CA PRO A 33 40.26 14.17 27.25
C PRO A 33 38.97 14.97 27.02
N GLY A 34 38.92 15.78 25.95
CA GLY A 34 37.74 16.52 25.52
C GLY A 34 36.72 15.72 24.69
N GLY A 35 36.90 14.41 24.52
CA GLY A 35 36.04 13.58 23.68
C GLY A 35 36.49 13.49 22.22
N ILE A 36 35.89 12.56 21.48
CA ILE A 36 36.14 12.34 20.05
C ILE A 36 34.81 12.40 19.31
N SER A 37 34.76 13.19 18.24
CA SER A 37 33.63 13.23 17.30
C SER A 37 34.13 12.98 15.89
N VAL A 38 33.62 11.93 15.24
CA VAL A 38 33.83 11.64 13.82
C VAL A 38 32.49 11.82 13.13
N THR A 39 32.40 12.76 12.20
CA THR A 39 31.13 13.14 11.58
C THR A 39 31.27 13.31 10.08
N ALA A 40 30.47 12.59 9.31
CA ALA A 40 30.31 12.73 7.87
C ALA A 40 28.85 13.12 7.58
N ALA A 41 28.64 14.14 6.76
CA ALA A 41 27.31 14.66 6.48
C ALA A 41 27.16 15.15 5.02
N SER A 42 26.01 14.89 4.41
CA SER A 42 25.63 15.37 3.08
C SER A 42 24.20 15.93 3.09
N THR A 43 23.96 16.94 2.25
CA THR A 43 22.64 17.55 2.03
C THR A 43 22.43 17.82 0.53
N ALA A 44 22.35 16.76 -0.28
CA ALA A 44 22.23 16.90 -1.72
C ALA A 44 20.81 17.34 -2.12
N ALA A 45 20.70 18.33 -2.99
CA ALA A 45 19.39 18.83 -3.41
C ALA A 45 19.33 19.14 -4.90
N ILE A 46 18.26 18.70 -5.55
CA ILE A 46 17.91 19.08 -6.92
C ILE A 46 16.53 19.76 -6.90
N THR A 47 16.43 20.93 -7.52
CA THR A 47 15.16 21.57 -7.84
C THR A 47 15.08 21.80 -9.34
N ALA A 48 14.17 21.08 -10.00
CA ALA A 48 13.91 21.16 -11.43
C ALA A 48 12.49 21.66 -11.68
N LYS A 49 12.37 22.89 -12.20
CA LYS A 49 11.08 23.45 -12.64
C LYS A 49 11.10 23.60 -14.15
N VAL A 50 10.31 22.80 -14.84
CA VAL A 50 10.30 22.72 -16.31
C VAL A 50 8.89 22.93 -16.83
N LEU A 51 8.78 23.90 -17.73
CA LEU A 51 7.56 24.24 -18.43
C LEU A 51 7.76 24.00 -19.93
N ALA A 52 6.75 23.43 -20.58
CA ALA A 52 6.63 23.42 -22.03
C ALA A 52 5.21 23.87 -22.40
N ALA A 53 5.09 25.00 -23.10
CA ALA A 53 3.80 25.49 -23.58
C ALA A 53 3.82 25.62 -25.11
N ALA A 54 2.74 25.22 -25.78
CA ALA A 54 2.56 25.38 -27.23
C ALA A 54 1.14 25.87 -27.54
N VAL A 55 1.02 26.88 -28.41
CA VAL A 55 -0.27 27.42 -28.85
C VAL A 55 -0.28 27.51 -30.37
N ALA A 56 -1.35 27.00 -31.00
CA ALA A 56 -1.59 27.12 -32.43
C ALA A 56 -2.98 27.69 -32.71
N VAL A 57 -3.06 28.71 -33.56
CA VAL A 57 -4.33 29.34 -33.96
C VAL A 57 -4.41 29.44 -35.48
N GLY A 58 -5.50 28.95 -36.06
CA GLY A 58 -5.76 29.02 -37.50
C GLY A 58 -7.09 29.67 -37.83
N LEU A 59 -7.07 30.78 -38.59
CA LEU A 59 -8.26 31.49 -39.08
C LEU A 59 -8.24 31.56 -40.61
N SER A 60 -9.26 31.04 -41.29
CA SER A 60 -9.25 30.95 -42.76
C SER A 60 -10.64 30.90 -43.39
N GLY A 61 -10.82 31.61 -44.51
CA GLY A 61 -12.06 31.54 -45.30
C GLY A 61 -12.28 30.21 -46.03
N ALA A 62 -11.20 29.49 -46.36
CA ALA A 62 -11.26 28.21 -47.07
C ALA A 62 -10.97 27.04 -46.13
N GLY A 63 -9.71 26.77 -45.79
CA GLY A 63 -9.31 25.70 -44.85
C GLY A 63 -8.38 26.18 -43.75
N GLY A 64 -8.59 25.71 -42.51
CA GLY A 64 -7.73 25.97 -41.35
C GLY A 64 -7.18 24.69 -40.73
N THR A 65 -5.88 24.62 -40.45
CA THR A 65 -5.21 23.43 -39.86
C THR A 65 -4.41 23.83 -38.63
N GLY A 66 -4.60 23.15 -37.50
CA GLY A 66 -4.04 23.51 -36.20
C GLY A 66 -3.45 22.29 -35.54
N VAL A 67 -2.22 22.43 -35.03
CA VAL A 67 -1.48 21.38 -34.32
C VAL A 67 -0.66 22.08 -33.23
N SER A 68 -0.75 21.66 -31.98
CA SER A 68 0.22 22.07 -30.95
C SER A 68 0.70 20.87 -30.15
N ALA A 69 1.98 20.89 -29.81
CA ALA A 69 2.69 19.83 -29.11
C ALA A 69 3.62 20.45 -28.06
N GLY A 70 3.22 20.42 -26.79
CA GLY A 70 4.07 20.73 -25.64
C GLY A 70 4.62 19.43 -25.10
N GLY A 71 5.95 19.29 -25.06
CA GLY A 71 6.61 18.10 -24.53
C GLY A 71 7.73 18.49 -23.60
N LEU A 72 7.84 17.82 -22.47
CA LEU A 72 8.99 17.97 -21.58
C LEU A 72 9.46 16.62 -21.04
N TRP A 73 10.73 16.57 -20.70
CA TRP A 73 11.35 15.50 -19.93
C TRP A 73 12.23 16.10 -18.83
N THR A 74 12.01 15.71 -17.58
CA THR A 74 12.95 15.93 -16.47
C THR A 74 13.55 14.62 -15.99
N ASP A 75 14.87 14.60 -15.79
CA ASP A 75 15.63 13.46 -15.26
C ASP A 75 16.52 13.97 -14.13
N ASN A 76 16.23 13.61 -12.89
CA ASN A 76 16.94 14.10 -11.71
C ASN A 76 17.48 12.92 -10.92
N LYS A 77 18.80 12.84 -10.77
CA LYS A 77 19.45 11.72 -10.09
C LYS A 77 20.44 12.21 -9.05
N ILE A 78 20.34 11.67 -7.84
CA ILE A 78 21.27 11.87 -6.73
C ILE A 78 21.86 10.52 -6.37
N ALA A 79 23.18 10.45 -6.20
CA ALA A 79 23.89 9.34 -5.59
C ALA A 79 24.95 9.84 -4.60
N VAL A 80 24.91 9.36 -3.37
CA VAL A 80 25.80 9.77 -2.28
C VAL A 80 26.28 8.55 -1.48
N ASP A 81 27.52 8.61 -1.00
CA ASP A 81 28.16 7.58 -0.17
C ASP A 81 28.82 8.28 1.03
N ILE A 82 28.27 8.05 2.22
CA ILE A 82 28.62 8.78 3.45
C ILE A 82 29.20 7.81 4.47
N GLU A 83 30.48 7.96 4.80
CA GLU A 83 31.17 7.06 5.73
C GLU A 83 31.83 7.82 6.90
N ALA A 84 31.41 7.50 8.13
CA ALA A 84 32.06 7.92 9.37
C ALA A 84 32.65 6.71 10.09
N ILE A 85 33.98 6.62 10.24
CA ILE A 85 34.64 5.40 10.74
C ILE A 85 35.78 5.66 11.72
N VAL A 86 35.87 4.82 12.75
CA VAL A 86 37.06 4.66 13.60
C VAL A 86 37.50 3.20 13.52
N ASP A 87 38.66 2.92 12.93
CA ASP A 87 39.13 1.57 12.58
C ASP A 87 40.55 1.28 13.10
N GLY A 88 40.78 0.09 13.66
CA GLY A 88 42.11 -0.50 13.88
C GLY A 88 43.00 0.22 14.91
N ALA A 89 42.44 1.05 15.79
CA ALA A 89 43.20 1.76 16.79
C ALA A 89 43.76 0.81 17.88
N PRO A 90 45.08 0.85 18.22
CA PRO A 90 45.63 0.06 19.32
C PRO A 90 45.06 0.46 20.69
N SER A 91 44.69 1.72 20.85
CA SER A 91 43.92 2.21 21.99
C SER A 91 43.25 3.54 21.67
N LEU A 92 42.08 3.75 22.25
CA LEU A 92 41.34 5.01 22.17
C LEU A 92 40.90 5.41 23.58
N THR A 93 41.39 6.56 24.04
CA THR A 93 41.09 7.10 25.38
C THR A 93 40.41 8.45 25.24
N THR A 94 39.23 8.59 25.82
CA THR A 94 38.48 9.85 25.88
C THR A 94 38.19 10.25 27.32
N GLY A 95 37.92 11.54 27.55
CA GLY A 95 37.38 12.04 28.84
C GLY A 95 35.88 12.30 28.77
N GLY A 96 35.39 13.28 29.55
CA GLY A 96 33.97 13.45 29.92
C GLY A 96 32.94 13.60 28.79
N LEU A 97 33.36 13.79 27.53
CA LEU A 97 32.47 13.90 26.36
C LEU A 97 32.38 12.61 25.51
N GLY A 98 33.16 11.57 25.82
CA GLY A 98 32.99 10.25 25.21
C GLY A 98 33.44 10.13 23.75
N LEU A 99 32.90 9.14 23.04
CA LEU A 99 33.13 8.89 21.62
C LEU A 99 31.81 9.00 20.85
N LYS A 100 31.76 9.85 19.81
CA LYS A 100 30.63 9.99 18.90
C LYS A 100 31.08 9.73 17.47
N VAL A 101 30.44 8.80 16.77
CA VAL A 101 30.61 8.52 15.35
C VAL A 101 29.25 8.71 14.68
N THR A 102 29.15 9.60 13.70
CA THR A 102 27.87 9.96 13.08
C THR A 102 28.00 10.12 11.58
N ALA A 103 27.18 9.40 10.82
CA ALA A 103 27.01 9.58 9.37
C ALA A 103 25.56 10.03 9.10
N SER A 104 25.36 11.05 8.26
CA SER A 104 24.03 11.54 7.92
C SER A 104 23.89 12.01 6.48
N ASP A 105 22.79 11.66 5.82
CA ASP A 105 22.40 12.23 4.53
C ASP A 105 20.99 12.82 4.57
N GLU A 106 20.81 13.95 3.89
CA GLU A 106 19.50 14.50 3.56
C GLU A 106 19.45 14.84 2.06
N SER A 107 18.93 13.91 1.27
CA SER A 107 18.82 14.03 -0.19
C SER A 107 17.41 14.42 -0.62
N THR A 108 17.27 15.54 -1.34
CA THR A 108 15.95 16.04 -1.78
C THR A 108 15.90 16.29 -3.29
N VAL A 109 14.84 15.79 -3.93
CA VAL A 109 14.49 16.11 -5.33
C VAL A 109 13.11 16.77 -5.35
N LEU A 110 13.05 17.97 -5.90
CA LEU A 110 11.81 18.67 -6.24
C LEU A 110 11.72 18.80 -7.76
N ALA A 111 10.73 18.16 -8.37
CA ALA A 111 10.54 18.11 -9.82
C ALA A 111 9.14 18.62 -10.20
N ASP A 112 9.04 19.88 -10.62
CA ASP A 112 7.83 20.47 -11.17
C ASP A 112 7.87 20.45 -12.70
N ALA A 113 7.02 19.65 -13.31
CA ALA A 113 6.95 19.40 -14.74
C ALA A 113 5.54 19.73 -15.27
N LEU A 114 5.41 20.77 -16.10
CA LEU A 114 4.14 21.19 -16.68
C LEU A 114 4.22 21.31 -18.21
N ALA A 115 3.47 20.47 -18.91
CA ALA A 115 3.30 20.51 -20.36
C ALA A 115 1.90 20.97 -20.74
N ALA A 116 1.77 22.09 -21.44
CA ALA A 116 0.50 22.64 -21.90
C ALA A 116 0.47 22.82 -23.42
N ALA A 117 -0.62 22.41 -24.05
CA ALA A 117 -0.84 22.53 -25.48
C ALA A 117 -2.26 23.04 -25.76
N VAL A 118 -2.36 24.09 -26.57
CA VAL A 118 -3.66 24.65 -27.01
C VAL A 118 -3.68 24.75 -28.53
N SER A 119 -4.76 24.31 -29.17
CA SER A 119 -4.99 24.51 -30.60
C SER A 119 -6.41 24.98 -30.86
N ALA A 120 -6.59 26.07 -31.62
CA ALA A 120 -7.90 26.65 -31.87
C ALA A 120 -8.04 27.11 -33.32
N ASN A 121 -9.01 26.52 -34.04
CA ASN A 121 -9.17 26.75 -35.48
C ASN A 121 -10.62 27.09 -35.87
N LEU A 122 -10.78 28.12 -36.71
CA LEU A 122 -12.05 28.53 -37.29
C LEU A 122 -11.93 28.68 -38.80
N SER A 123 -12.81 28.00 -39.54
CA SER A 123 -12.80 28.06 -41.00
C SER A 123 -14.17 28.04 -41.68
N GLY A 124 -14.26 28.64 -42.87
CA GLY A 124 -15.45 28.65 -43.70
C GLY A 124 -15.80 27.28 -44.31
N THR A 125 -14.81 26.43 -44.64
CA THR A 125 -15.08 25.08 -45.18
C THR A 125 -14.56 23.96 -44.29
N SER A 126 -13.25 23.88 -44.00
CA SER A 126 -12.68 22.77 -43.21
C SER A 126 -11.81 23.30 -42.08
N ALA A 127 -11.99 22.77 -40.87
CA ALA A 127 -11.18 23.14 -39.71
C ALA A 127 -10.62 21.89 -39.01
N THR A 128 -9.32 21.88 -38.75
CA THR A 128 -8.65 20.83 -37.97
C THR A 128 -7.92 21.50 -36.81
N SER A 129 -8.04 20.99 -35.58
CA SER A 129 -7.13 21.35 -34.47
C SER A 129 -6.70 20.09 -33.72
N ILE A 130 -5.44 20.06 -33.28
CA ILE A 130 -4.81 18.94 -32.59
C ILE A 130 -3.96 19.54 -31.46
N ALA A 131 -4.07 19.11 -30.21
CA ALA A 131 -3.21 19.58 -29.12
C ALA A 131 -2.67 18.38 -28.33
N ILE A 132 -1.36 18.35 -28.06
CA ILE A 132 -0.68 17.26 -27.36
C ILE A 132 0.21 17.83 -26.26
N GLY A 133 -0.14 17.60 -24.99
CA GLY A 133 0.71 17.86 -23.84
C GLY A 133 1.35 16.56 -23.37
N LEU A 134 2.67 16.51 -23.24
CA LEU A 134 3.42 15.37 -22.72
C LEU A 134 4.40 15.81 -21.63
N SER A 135 4.23 15.27 -20.42
CA SER A 135 5.09 15.52 -19.27
C SER A 135 5.69 14.22 -18.76
N LEU A 136 7.03 14.11 -18.74
CA LEU A 136 7.77 12.97 -18.21
C LEU A 136 8.71 13.45 -17.11
N ALA A 137 8.68 12.78 -15.96
CA ALA A 137 9.51 13.15 -14.81
C ALA A 137 10.12 11.90 -14.14
N HIS A 138 11.41 11.69 -14.35
CA HIS A 138 12.15 10.58 -13.76
C HIS A 138 13.05 11.09 -12.64
N ASN A 139 12.94 10.49 -11.46
CA ASN A 139 13.70 10.91 -10.29
C ASN A 139 14.31 9.67 -9.61
N THR A 140 15.59 9.77 -9.23
CA THR A 140 16.29 8.70 -8.51
C THR A 140 17.12 9.28 -7.39
N VAL A 141 17.01 8.72 -6.19
CA VAL A 141 17.91 8.98 -5.06
C VAL A 141 18.52 7.64 -4.67
N ASP A 142 19.84 7.61 -4.55
CA ASP A 142 20.63 6.44 -4.17
C ASP A 142 21.59 6.86 -3.03
N SER A 143 21.30 6.45 -1.79
CA SER A 143 22.04 6.89 -0.61
C SER A 143 22.61 5.69 0.17
N ASP A 144 23.92 5.69 0.40
CA ASP A 144 24.59 4.76 1.32
C ASP A 144 25.17 5.55 2.51
N VAL A 145 24.69 5.26 3.72
CA VAL A 145 25.08 5.97 4.95
C VAL A 145 25.59 4.98 5.98
N LYS A 146 26.87 5.12 6.35
CA LYS A 146 27.57 4.15 7.20
C LYS A 146 28.36 4.81 8.33
N ALA A 147 28.09 4.40 9.56
CA ALA A 147 28.80 4.80 10.77
C ALA A 147 29.38 3.57 11.50
N GLN A 148 30.70 3.54 11.72
CA GLN A 148 31.35 2.35 12.29
C GLN A 148 32.42 2.66 13.35
N VAL A 149 32.44 1.80 14.37
CA VAL A 149 33.56 1.63 15.30
C VAL A 149 34.07 0.20 15.14
N LYS A 150 35.31 0.05 14.67
CA LYS A 150 35.81 -1.24 14.18
C LYS A 150 37.21 -1.56 14.71
N ASP A 151 37.39 -2.82 15.13
CA ASP A 151 38.68 -3.44 15.44
C ASP A 151 39.58 -2.61 16.37
N ILE A 152 38.98 -1.89 17.34
CA ILE A 152 39.73 -1.12 18.34
C ILE A 152 40.12 -2.04 19.50
N ALA A 153 41.41 -2.22 19.73
CA ALA A 153 41.88 -3.18 20.74
C ALA A 153 41.40 -2.83 22.16
N VAL A 154 41.33 -1.54 22.51
CA VAL A 154 40.63 -1.07 23.73
C VAL A 154 40.14 0.37 23.61
N VAL A 155 38.89 0.61 23.97
CA VAL A 155 38.29 1.95 24.16
C VAL A 155 38.07 2.21 25.65
N THR A 156 38.47 3.37 26.15
CA THR A 156 38.22 3.82 27.53
C THR A 156 37.69 5.25 27.52
N THR A 157 36.61 5.53 28.24
CA THR A 157 35.94 6.86 28.22
C THR A 157 35.78 7.50 29.59
N ALA A 158 36.33 6.89 30.65
CA ALA A 158 36.14 7.30 32.04
C ALA A 158 34.65 7.48 32.42
N GLY A 159 33.78 6.57 31.94
CA GLY A 159 32.33 6.61 32.19
C GLY A 159 31.52 7.53 31.26
N ALA A 160 32.14 8.19 30.28
CA ALA A 160 31.44 8.96 29.26
C ALA A 160 30.84 8.06 28.14
N PRO A 161 29.77 8.49 27.44
CA PRO A 161 29.04 7.61 26.52
C PRO A 161 29.80 7.30 25.23
N ILE A 162 29.40 6.22 24.57
CA ILE A 162 29.77 5.90 23.18
C ILE A 162 28.50 5.93 22.33
N THR A 163 28.52 6.66 21.23
CA THR A 163 27.39 6.77 20.30
C THR A 163 27.86 6.53 18.88
N VAL A 164 27.22 5.59 18.19
CA VAL A 164 27.39 5.32 16.76
C VAL A 164 26.04 5.53 16.10
N SER A 165 25.93 6.44 15.14
CA SER A 165 24.65 6.80 14.52
C SER A 165 24.75 6.94 13.00
N ALA A 166 23.83 6.31 12.28
CA ALA A 166 23.62 6.49 10.84
C ALA A 166 22.19 6.99 10.59
N THR A 167 22.03 8.04 9.80
CA THR A 167 20.71 8.62 9.48
C THR A 167 20.61 8.93 8.00
N ASP A 168 19.68 8.29 7.31
CA ASP A 168 19.37 8.58 5.92
C ASP A 168 17.97 9.22 5.78
N LYS A 169 17.89 10.30 5.01
CA LYS A 169 16.62 10.97 4.71
C LYS A 169 16.54 11.31 3.22
N ALA A 170 15.73 10.57 2.49
CA ALA A 170 15.52 10.78 1.06
C ALA A 170 14.11 11.33 0.79
N THR A 171 13.99 12.43 0.05
CA THR A 171 12.70 13.01 -0.30
C THR A 171 12.61 13.27 -1.79
N ILE A 172 11.59 12.72 -2.45
CA ILE A 172 11.21 13.06 -3.82
C ILE A 172 9.82 13.68 -3.79
N THR A 173 9.70 14.91 -4.26
CA THR A 173 8.42 15.58 -4.53
C THR A 173 8.33 15.88 -6.01
N VAL A 174 7.36 15.28 -6.70
CA VAL A 174 7.16 15.45 -8.14
C VAL A 174 5.73 15.87 -8.46
N SER A 175 5.63 16.83 -9.37
CA SER A 175 4.38 17.23 -10.02
C SER A 175 4.58 17.09 -11.53
N SER A 176 3.90 16.13 -12.16
CA SER A 176 3.95 15.91 -13.62
C SER A 176 2.55 16.15 -14.20
N ILE A 177 2.37 17.26 -14.90
CA ILE A 177 1.06 17.72 -15.36
C ILE A 177 1.09 17.94 -16.87
N ALA A 178 0.13 17.34 -17.57
CA ALA A 178 -0.09 17.53 -18.99
C ALA A 178 -1.50 18.04 -19.27
N VAL A 179 -1.61 19.15 -20.01
CA VAL A 179 -2.88 19.76 -20.40
C VAL A 179 -2.93 19.93 -21.92
N ALA A 180 -4.00 19.46 -22.54
CA ALA A 180 -4.25 19.60 -23.96
C ALA A 180 -5.67 20.12 -24.23
N VAL A 181 -5.79 21.20 -25.00
CA VAL A 181 -7.08 21.78 -25.40
C VAL A 181 -7.12 21.97 -26.91
N ALA A 182 -8.14 21.41 -27.57
CA ALA A 182 -8.36 21.56 -29.00
C ALA A 182 -9.79 22.04 -29.30
N VAL A 183 -9.93 23.08 -30.13
CA VAL A 183 -11.23 23.59 -30.58
C VAL A 183 -11.23 23.72 -32.10
N ALA A 184 -12.18 23.12 -32.83
CA ALA A 184 -12.26 23.26 -34.29
C ALA A 184 -13.68 23.53 -34.80
N MET A 185 -13.86 24.65 -35.51
CA MET A 185 -15.14 25.12 -36.04
C MET A 185 -15.12 25.27 -37.57
N ALA A 186 -16.07 24.67 -38.28
CA ALA A 186 -16.14 24.66 -39.76
C ALA A 186 -17.54 25.02 -40.30
N GLY A 187 -17.65 26.08 -41.11
CA GLY A 187 -18.95 26.59 -41.60
C GLY A 187 -19.67 25.69 -42.62
N GLY A 188 -18.95 25.13 -43.60
CA GLY A 188 -19.54 24.40 -44.73
C GLY A 188 -19.00 22.98 -44.97
N GLY A 189 -18.11 22.48 -44.13
CA GLY A 189 -17.42 21.19 -44.28
C GLY A 189 -16.97 20.65 -42.92
N THR A 190 -16.00 19.73 -42.88
CA THR A 190 -15.66 18.96 -41.67
C THR A 190 -14.90 19.77 -40.62
N GLY A 191 -15.29 19.64 -39.35
CA GLY A 191 -14.57 20.12 -38.18
C GLY A 191 -13.99 18.94 -37.38
N ILE A 192 -12.70 18.96 -37.08
CA ILE A 192 -12.03 17.92 -36.28
C ILE A 192 -11.21 18.57 -35.17
N ALA A 193 -11.48 18.22 -33.91
CA ALA A 193 -10.67 18.59 -32.75
C ALA A 193 -10.11 17.34 -32.06
N LEU A 194 -8.80 17.30 -31.85
CA LEU A 194 -8.09 16.20 -31.19
C LEU A 194 -7.27 16.73 -30.01
N ALA A 195 -7.40 16.16 -28.82
CA ALA A 195 -6.59 16.52 -27.65
C ALA A 195 -5.97 15.28 -26.99
N GLY A 196 -4.69 15.35 -26.66
CA GLY A 196 -3.96 14.29 -25.97
C GLY A 196 -3.14 14.85 -24.81
N GLY A 197 -3.49 14.52 -23.57
CA GLY A 197 -2.67 14.78 -22.39
C GLY A 197 -2.02 13.48 -21.93
N GLY A 198 -0.70 13.45 -21.84
CA GLY A 198 0.07 12.35 -21.27
C GLY A 198 0.98 12.84 -20.16
N ALA A 199 0.80 12.35 -18.94
CA ALA A 199 1.67 12.67 -17.82
C ALA A 199 2.23 11.39 -17.21
N GLU A 200 3.53 11.38 -16.94
CA GLU A 200 4.21 10.26 -16.34
C GLU A 200 5.20 10.77 -15.28
N SER A 201 5.34 10.01 -14.19
CA SER A 201 6.51 10.12 -13.33
C SER A 201 6.97 8.76 -12.82
N THR A 202 8.28 8.52 -12.83
CA THR A 202 8.93 7.36 -12.22
C THR A 202 9.92 7.83 -11.17
N ASN A 203 9.71 7.42 -9.92
CA ASN A 203 10.49 7.85 -8.76
C ASN A 203 11.05 6.62 -8.04
N ILE A 204 12.37 6.61 -7.83
CA ILE A 204 13.08 5.50 -7.21
C ILE A 204 13.91 6.06 -6.05
N VAL A 205 13.77 5.45 -4.87
CA VAL A 205 14.66 5.66 -3.74
C VAL A 205 15.30 4.33 -3.37
N LEU A 206 16.62 4.31 -3.38
CA LEU A 206 17.46 3.25 -2.83
C LEU A 206 18.24 3.88 -1.69
N SER A 207 18.07 3.33 -0.49
CA SER A 207 18.62 3.90 0.74
C SER A 207 19.22 2.78 1.58
N SER A 208 20.26 3.11 2.34
CA SER A 208 20.79 2.25 3.40
C SER A 208 21.38 3.09 4.53
N ALA A 209 21.10 2.69 5.77
CA ALA A 209 21.59 3.33 6.98
C ALA A 209 22.15 2.26 7.92
N ILE A 210 23.48 2.20 8.04
CA ILE A 210 24.20 1.16 8.79
C ILE A 210 25.04 1.79 9.90
N ALA A 211 24.69 1.50 11.15
CA ALA A 211 25.47 1.85 12.34
C ALA A 211 25.98 0.57 13.02
N GLU A 212 27.30 0.40 13.16
CA GLU A 212 27.87 -0.84 13.69
C GLU A 212 29.07 -0.65 14.63
N ILE A 213 29.17 -1.56 15.60
CA ILE A 213 30.39 -1.83 16.37
C ILE A 213 30.88 -3.22 16.01
N VAL A 214 32.10 -3.32 15.45
CA VAL A 214 32.65 -4.58 14.93
C VAL A 214 33.98 -4.88 15.62
N GLY A 215 34.03 -5.99 16.36
CA GLY A 215 35.24 -6.41 17.07
C GLY A 215 35.67 -5.45 18.18
N GLY A 216 36.83 -5.73 18.77
CA GLY A 216 37.45 -4.88 19.77
C GLY A 216 36.82 -4.95 21.16
N ARG A 217 37.32 -4.09 22.05
CA ARG A 217 36.93 -4.04 23.47
C ARG A 217 36.54 -2.64 23.91
N LEU A 218 35.26 -2.43 24.20
CA LEU A 218 34.72 -1.18 24.71
C LEU A 218 34.65 -1.24 26.25
N GLY A 219 35.61 -0.63 26.92
CA GLY A 219 35.71 -0.63 28.38
C GLY A 219 36.35 -1.88 28.96
N THR A 220 36.81 -1.74 30.20
CA THR A 220 37.31 -2.85 31.03
C THR A 220 36.56 -2.85 32.36
N SER A 221 36.71 -3.91 33.15
CA SER A 221 36.17 -3.96 34.52
C SER A 221 36.68 -2.82 35.41
N ASP A 222 37.91 -2.35 35.16
CA ASP A 222 38.54 -1.28 35.94
C ASP A 222 38.17 0.11 35.43
N VAL A 223 37.95 0.23 34.11
CA VAL A 223 37.62 1.47 33.42
C VAL A 223 36.45 1.22 32.48
N PRO A 224 35.20 1.16 33.01
CA PRO A 224 34.01 0.99 32.18
C PRO A 224 33.81 2.21 31.28
N VAL A 225 33.17 1.97 30.14
CA VAL A 225 32.58 3.06 29.34
C VAL A 225 31.24 3.47 29.92
N GLY A 226 30.74 4.65 29.57
CA GLY A 226 29.36 5.05 29.88
C GLY A 226 28.34 4.29 29.04
N ALA A 227 27.13 4.85 28.89
CA ALA A 227 26.11 4.27 28.02
C ALA A 227 26.63 4.07 26.58
N VAL A 228 26.25 2.97 25.95
CA VAL A 228 26.61 2.64 24.57
C VAL A 228 25.33 2.64 23.74
N SER A 229 25.28 3.47 22.69
CA SER A 229 24.14 3.58 21.79
C SER A 229 24.58 3.35 20.35
N VAL A 230 23.90 2.44 19.66
CA VAL A 230 24.04 2.20 18.22
C VAL A 230 22.67 2.44 17.60
N THR A 231 22.57 3.45 16.74
CA THR A 231 21.28 3.90 16.19
C THR A 231 21.36 4.00 14.68
N ALA A 232 20.40 3.40 13.98
CA ALA A 232 20.25 3.55 12.54
C ALA A 232 18.83 3.97 12.21
N SER A 233 18.67 4.98 11.37
CA SER A 233 17.36 5.48 10.95
C SER A 233 17.35 5.76 9.45
N SER A 234 16.32 5.29 8.75
CA SER A 234 16.05 5.64 7.35
C SER A 234 14.63 6.17 7.20
N THR A 235 14.49 7.32 6.53
CA THR A 235 13.21 7.93 6.19
C THR A 235 13.20 8.33 4.72
N ALA A 236 12.55 7.55 3.86
CA ALA A 236 12.27 7.95 2.49
C ALA A 236 10.81 8.36 2.29
N THR A 237 10.61 9.47 1.61
CA THR A 237 9.29 9.98 1.23
C THR A 237 9.23 10.25 -0.26
N ILE A 238 8.27 9.65 -0.95
CA ILE A 238 7.92 9.99 -2.33
C ILE A 238 6.52 10.62 -2.33
N THR A 239 6.42 11.87 -2.75
CA THR A 239 5.14 12.54 -3.03
C THR A 239 5.03 12.76 -4.54
N ALA A 240 4.12 12.04 -5.20
CA ALA A 240 3.91 12.09 -6.63
C ALA A 240 2.50 12.58 -6.98
N THR A 241 2.41 13.74 -7.64
CA THR A 241 1.17 14.27 -8.21
C THR A 241 1.26 14.22 -9.73
N VAL A 242 0.45 13.38 -10.37
CA VAL A 242 0.46 13.21 -11.82
C VAL A 242 -0.94 13.46 -12.39
N ALA A 243 -1.05 14.40 -13.33
CA ALA A 243 -2.33 14.79 -13.90
C ALA A 243 -2.29 14.95 -15.41
N ALA A 244 -3.25 14.36 -16.11
CA ALA A 244 -3.42 14.49 -17.55
C ALA A 244 -4.84 14.92 -17.87
N VAL A 245 -4.97 16.10 -18.49
CA VAL A 245 -6.27 16.69 -18.84
C VAL A 245 -6.32 16.94 -20.34
N ALA A 246 -7.34 16.40 -21.01
CA ALA A 246 -7.58 16.61 -22.42
C ALA A 246 -9.01 17.11 -22.67
N ALA A 247 -9.14 18.17 -23.48
CA ALA A 247 -10.43 18.71 -23.90
C ALA A 247 -10.46 18.95 -25.40
N ALA A 248 -11.45 18.38 -26.08
CA ALA A 248 -11.67 18.56 -27.51
C ALA A 248 -13.10 19.06 -27.78
N ILE A 249 -13.23 20.14 -28.55
CA ILE A 249 -14.52 20.74 -28.90
C ILE A 249 -14.59 20.94 -30.41
N SER A 250 -15.61 20.42 -31.09
CA SER A 250 -15.79 20.68 -32.52
C SER A 250 -17.23 20.96 -32.91
N PHE A 251 -17.43 21.99 -33.76
CA PHE A 251 -18.73 22.30 -34.36
C PHE A 251 -18.59 22.48 -35.87
N SER A 252 -19.48 21.86 -36.64
CA SER A 252 -19.38 21.84 -38.11
C SER A 252 -20.74 21.86 -38.81
N GLY A 253 -20.79 22.50 -39.99
CA GLY A 253 -21.96 22.45 -40.89
C GLY A 253 -22.25 21.05 -41.48
N THR A 254 -21.31 20.11 -41.39
CA THR A 254 -21.48 18.71 -41.83
C THR A 254 -21.09 17.73 -40.73
N THR A 255 -19.83 17.32 -40.67
CA THR A 255 -19.31 16.39 -39.65
C THR A 255 -18.46 17.15 -38.64
N GLY A 256 -18.89 17.13 -37.37
CA GLY A 256 -18.10 17.61 -36.23
C GLY A 256 -17.57 16.43 -35.43
N ALA A 257 -16.26 16.31 -35.31
CA ALA A 257 -15.61 15.25 -34.56
C ALA A 257 -14.71 15.82 -33.46
N ALA A 258 -14.87 15.32 -32.24
CA ALA A 258 -14.04 15.68 -31.10
C ALA A 258 -13.49 14.41 -30.43
N ALA A 259 -12.18 14.29 -30.31
CA ALA A 259 -11.54 13.19 -29.60
C ALA A 259 -10.57 13.70 -28.53
N ALA A 260 -10.67 13.16 -27.31
CA ALA A 260 -9.81 13.54 -26.19
C ALA A 260 -9.28 12.31 -25.45
N ILE A 261 -7.97 12.28 -25.18
CA ILE A 261 -7.34 11.22 -24.39
C ILE A 261 -6.49 11.83 -23.28
N GLY A 262 -6.76 11.48 -22.04
CA GLY A 262 -5.93 11.79 -20.88
C GLY A 262 -5.34 10.51 -20.30
N VAL A 263 -4.01 10.42 -20.19
CA VAL A 263 -3.34 9.27 -19.58
C VAL A 263 -2.33 9.75 -18.54
N SER A 264 -2.46 9.25 -17.32
CA SER A 264 -1.56 9.54 -16.20
C SER A 264 -0.94 8.26 -15.65
N VAL A 265 0.37 8.27 -15.47
CA VAL A 265 1.14 7.14 -14.96
C VAL A 265 2.05 7.59 -13.81
N ALA A 266 1.96 6.97 -12.64
CA ALA A 266 2.94 7.21 -11.58
C ALA A 266 3.51 5.90 -11.06
N ARG A 267 4.84 5.82 -10.98
CA ARG A 267 5.55 4.63 -10.53
C ARG A 267 6.52 5.04 -9.43
N ASN A 268 6.34 4.51 -8.24
CA ASN A 268 7.08 4.92 -7.05
C ASN A 268 7.67 3.67 -6.39
N PHE A 269 8.98 3.67 -6.19
CA PHE A 269 9.73 2.54 -5.67
C PHE A 269 10.63 3.00 -4.53
N ILE A 270 10.48 2.40 -3.36
CA ILE A 270 11.42 2.51 -2.24
C ILE A 270 11.95 1.11 -1.96
N GLY A 271 13.26 0.91 -2.02
CA GLY A 271 13.87 -0.41 -1.82
C GLY A 271 13.59 -1.42 -2.95
N TRP A 272 13.24 -0.92 -4.14
CA TRP A 272 13.00 -1.71 -5.35
C TRP A 272 13.68 -1.06 -6.54
N GLN A 273 14.37 -1.86 -7.35
CA GLN A 273 15.03 -1.39 -8.55
C GLN A 273 14.45 -2.07 -9.81
N PRO A 274 13.63 -1.33 -10.58
CA PRO A 274 13.21 -1.73 -11.91
C PRO A 274 14.40 -1.92 -12.85
N GLY A 275 14.48 -3.06 -13.54
CA GLY A 275 15.46 -3.28 -14.62
C GLY A 275 16.92 -3.41 -14.17
N ALA A 276 17.18 -3.71 -12.89
CA ALA A 276 18.55 -3.85 -12.36
C ALA A 276 19.32 -5.00 -13.04
N THR A 277 18.61 -6.03 -13.47
CA THR A 277 19.11 -7.04 -14.41
C THR A 277 18.38 -6.84 -15.73
N ALA A 278 19.09 -6.91 -16.86
CA ALA A 278 18.50 -6.91 -18.20
C ALA A 278 18.23 -8.37 -18.60
N PRO A 279 17.04 -8.93 -18.33
CA PRO A 279 16.79 -10.34 -18.55
C PRO A 279 16.79 -10.62 -20.05
N ALA A 280 17.24 -11.82 -20.45
CA ALA A 280 17.13 -12.24 -21.84
C ALA A 280 15.64 -12.30 -22.24
N HIS A 281 15.35 -11.89 -23.48
CA HIS A 281 13.99 -11.94 -24.04
C HIS A 281 13.97 -12.84 -25.28
N THR A 282 12.91 -13.61 -25.46
CA THR A 282 12.69 -14.42 -26.67
C THR A 282 11.94 -13.63 -27.74
N HIS A 283 11.02 -12.76 -27.33
CA HIS A 283 10.20 -11.95 -28.23
C HIS A 283 10.20 -10.48 -27.83
N LEU A 284 9.83 -9.63 -28.78
CA LEU A 284 9.48 -8.24 -28.51
C LEU A 284 7.96 -8.13 -28.44
N SER A 285 7.45 -7.22 -27.60
CA SER A 285 6.02 -6.86 -27.54
C SER A 285 5.45 -6.40 -28.89
N THR A 286 6.31 -6.00 -29.84
CA THR A 286 5.94 -5.59 -31.19
C THR A 286 6.05 -6.70 -32.23
N ALA A 287 6.34 -7.95 -31.84
CA ALA A 287 6.55 -9.06 -32.78
C ALA A 287 5.27 -9.56 -33.48
N GLY A 288 4.08 -9.06 -33.08
CA GLY A 288 2.80 -9.51 -33.62
C GLY A 288 2.45 -10.93 -33.19
N ASN A 289 1.93 -11.74 -34.11
CA ASN A 289 1.54 -13.12 -33.86
C ASN A 289 2.74 -14.06 -33.69
N VAL A 290 2.87 -14.68 -32.52
CA VAL A 290 3.89 -15.70 -32.21
C VAL A 290 3.25 -16.97 -31.65
N ALA A 291 3.95 -18.09 -31.76
CA ALA A 291 3.71 -19.20 -30.83
C ALA A 291 4.37 -18.82 -29.50
N LEU A 292 3.61 -18.92 -28.41
CA LEU A 292 4.04 -18.54 -27.07
C LEU A 292 3.99 -19.77 -26.16
N ALA A 293 5.17 -20.27 -25.78
CA ALA A 293 5.29 -21.39 -24.84
C ALA A 293 5.54 -20.89 -23.41
N LYS A 294 5.22 -21.72 -22.41
CA LYS A 294 5.54 -21.41 -21.00
C LYS A 294 7.05 -21.19 -20.85
N GLY A 295 7.45 -20.14 -20.14
CA GLY A 295 8.84 -19.74 -19.93
C GLY A 295 9.42 -18.85 -21.03
N GLU A 296 8.71 -18.63 -22.13
CA GLU A 296 9.13 -17.64 -23.13
C GLU A 296 8.94 -16.22 -22.59
N THR A 297 9.81 -15.30 -23.01
CA THR A 297 9.94 -13.97 -22.43
C THR A 297 9.73 -12.86 -23.46
N VAL A 298 8.95 -11.85 -23.10
CA VAL A 298 8.60 -10.73 -23.97
C VAL A 298 9.13 -9.42 -23.40
N LYS A 299 9.90 -8.68 -24.19
CA LYS A 299 10.37 -7.34 -23.81
C LYS A 299 9.43 -6.24 -24.31
N ILE A 300 9.08 -5.32 -23.42
CA ILE A 300 8.31 -4.11 -23.74
C ILE A 300 9.20 -3.11 -24.47
N VAL A 301 8.80 -2.72 -25.68
CA VAL A 301 9.64 -1.88 -26.57
C VAL A 301 9.47 -0.38 -26.31
N SER A 302 8.31 0.08 -25.87
CA SER A 302 8.00 1.52 -25.71
C SER A 302 6.94 1.79 -24.65
N GLY A 303 6.82 3.05 -24.21
CA GLY A 303 5.84 3.51 -23.22
C GLY A 303 6.42 3.62 -21.81
N ALA A 304 5.58 3.87 -20.80
CA ALA A 304 6.01 4.03 -19.41
C ALA A 304 6.62 2.75 -18.77
N ARG A 305 6.52 1.62 -19.47
CA ARG A 305 7.07 0.31 -19.11
C ARG A 305 8.14 -0.17 -20.09
N ALA A 306 8.66 0.73 -20.94
CA ALA A 306 9.74 0.38 -21.86
C ALA A 306 10.89 -0.31 -21.12
N ASP A 307 11.50 -1.28 -21.80
CA ASP A 307 12.61 -2.10 -21.32
C ASP A 307 12.28 -3.19 -20.27
N GLU A 308 11.04 -3.26 -19.78
CA GLU A 308 10.61 -4.36 -18.91
C GLU A 308 10.48 -5.68 -19.68
N VAL A 309 10.74 -6.81 -19.01
CA VAL A 309 10.66 -8.15 -19.59
C VAL A 309 9.67 -8.99 -18.79
N TYR A 310 8.82 -9.75 -19.49
CA TYR A 310 7.77 -10.58 -18.91
C TYR A 310 7.92 -12.03 -19.32
N GLU A 311 7.87 -12.97 -18.38
CA GLU A 311 7.84 -14.41 -18.62
C GLU A 311 6.41 -14.93 -18.71
N TYR A 312 6.11 -15.72 -19.74
CA TYR A 312 4.80 -16.34 -19.90
C TYR A 312 4.65 -17.57 -19.00
N LEU A 313 3.69 -17.54 -18.09
CA LEU A 313 3.40 -18.59 -17.11
C LEU A 313 2.35 -19.60 -17.58
N GLY A 314 1.56 -19.21 -18.59
CA GLY A 314 0.40 -19.97 -19.05
C GLY A 314 0.72 -21.22 -19.86
N THR A 315 -0.31 -21.97 -20.22
CA THR A 315 -0.20 -23.10 -21.15
C THR A 315 0.15 -22.63 -22.55
N ALA A 316 0.96 -23.38 -23.30
CA ALA A 316 1.39 -23.00 -24.64
C ALA A 316 0.24 -22.63 -25.60
N ARG A 317 0.41 -21.54 -26.35
CA ARG A 317 -0.55 -20.98 -27.32
C ARG A 317 0.14 -20.82 -28.69
N THR A 318 -0.54 -21.13 -29.78
CA THR A 318 0.09 -21.25 -31.12
C THR A 318 -0.02 -20.00 -32.00
N ASN A 319 -0.80 -19.00 -31.59
CA ASN A 319 -1.05 -17.79 -32.39
C ASN A 319 -1.45 -16.60 -31.49
N VAL A 320 -0.51 -16.15 -30.65
CA VAL A 320 -0.70 -15.04 -29.72
C VAL A 320 -0.20 -13.75 -30.35
N ASP A 321 -1.07 -12.76 -30.50
CA ASP A 321 -0.65 -11.41 -30.91
C ASP A 321 -0.11 -10.64 -29.70
N LEU A 322 1.21 -10.55 -29.60
CA LEU A 322 1.88 -9.87 -28.48
C LEU A 322 1.62 -8.36 -28.43
N THR A 323 1.14 -7.77 -29.53
CA THR A 323 0.84 -6.32 -29.54
C THR A 323 -0.42 -5.98 -28.75
N GLY A 324 -1.28 -6.96 -28.50
CA GLY A 324 -2.52 -6.82 -27.75
C GLY A 324 -2.55 -7.61 -26.44
N GLU A 325 -1.44 -8.20 -26.02
CA GLU A 325 -1.37 -8.95 -24.75
C GLU A 325 -1.36 -8.01 -23.54
N ASP A 326 -2.04 -8.42 -22.47
CA ASP A 326 -2.06 -7.70 -21.21
C ASP A 326 -0.95 -8.21 -20.29
N PHE A 327 0.21 -7.54 -20.34
CA PHE A 327 1.34 -7.82 -19.46
C PHE A 327 1.10 -7.44 -17.98
N ASN A 328 -0.11 -7.03 -17.59
CA ASN A 328 -0.52 -6.90 -16.19
C ASN A 328 -1.21 -8.15 -15.64
N ASP A 329 -1.60 -9.10 -16.50
CA ASP A 329 -2.19 -10.36 -16.05
C ASP A 329 -1.11 -11.21 -15.37
N THR A 330 -1.04 -11.11 -14.04
CA THR A 330 -0.06 -11.85 -13.22
C THR A 330 -0.29 -13.35 -13.22
N THR A 331 -1.43 -13.84 -13.73
CA THR A 331 -1.68 -15.28 -13.90
C THR A 331 -1.01 -15.83 -15.16
N LEU A 332 -0.77 -14.97 -16.15
CA LEU A 332 -0.14 -15.31 -17.43
C LEU A 332 1.27 -14.77 -17.56
N TRP A 333 1.61 -13.70 -16.85
CA TRP A 333 2.85 -12.97 -17.02
C TRP A 333 3.53 -12.69 -15.68
N SER A 334 4.79 -13.08 -15.56
CA SER A 334 5.65 -12.68 -14.44
C SER A 334 6.62 -11.60 -14.90
N ARG A 335 6.68 -10.47 -14.21
CA ARG A 335 7.67 -9.42 -14.50
C ARG A 335 9.05 -9.89 -14.05
N LEU A 336 9.99 -9.99 -15.00
CA LEU A 336 11.40 -10.24 -14.74
C LEU A 336 12.16 -8.92 -14.55
N GLY A 337 13.29 -8.97 -13.84
CA GLY A 337 14.20 -7.83 -13.67
C GLY A 337 13.77 -6.77 -12.66
N LEU A 338 12.62 -6.93 -11.98
CA LEU A 338 12.28 -6.15 -10.78
C LEU A 338 13.05 -6.74 -9.59
N THR A 339 14.09 -6.05 -9.14
CA THR A 339 14.97 -6.54 -8.07
C THR A 339 14.59 -5.90 -6.75
N ARG A 340 14.42 -6.71 -5.70
CA ARG A 340 14.26 -6.24 -4.33
C ARG A 340 15.64 -5.83 -3.80
N THR A 341 15.89 -4.53 -3.74
CA THR A 341 17.07 -3.90 -3.12
C THR A 341 16.58 -3.14 -1.90
N ALA A 342 16.10 -3.90 -0.91
CA ALA A 342 15.37 -3.35 0.24
C ALA A 342 16.18 -2.25 0.93
N ASP A 343 15.49 -1.22 1.40
CA ASP A 343 16.09 -0.18 2.23
C ASP A 343 16.58 -0.83 3.53
N GLU A 344 17.90 -0.93 3.66
CA GLU A 344 18.56 -1.63 4.77
C GLU A 344 18.82 -0.66 5.91
N VAL A 345 18.18 -0.90 7.05
CA VAL A 345 18.42 -0.16 8.29
C VAL A 345 19.01 -1.11 9.32
N ARG A 346 20.25 -0.86 9.74
CA ARG A 346 20.98 -1.79 10.61
C ARG A 346 21.65 -1.08 11.78
N ALA A 347 21.25 -1.45 12.99
CA ALA A 347 21.98 -1.17 14.22
C ALA A 347 22.63 -2.47 14.73
N GLY A 348 23.95 -2.58 14.62
CA GLY A 348 24.66 -3.86 14.80
C GLY A 348 25.79 -3.82 15.83
N ILE A 349 25.97 -4.92 16.54
CA ILE A 349 27.19 -5.24 17.28
C ILE A 349 27.65 -6.62 16.83
N THR A 350 28.89 -6.72 16.34
CA THR A 350 29.44 -7.99 15.85
C THR A 350 30.75 -8.32 16.57
N ASN A 351 30.79 -9.41 17.32
CA ASN A 351 31.99 -9.94 18.00
C ASN A 351 32.76 -8.90 18.85
N ALA A 352 32.07 -7.91 19.42
CA ALA A 352 32.68 -6.88 20.26
C ALA A 352 32.41 -7.14 21.74
N SER A 353 33.44 -7.03 22.57
CA SER A 353 33.28 -7.08 24.02
C SER A 353 32.98 -5.71 24.60
N ILE A 354 31.98 -5.63 25.48
CA ILE A 354 31.49 -4.36 26.02
C ILE A 354 31.41 -4.44 27.54
N HIS A 355 32.00 -3.49 28.23
CA HIS A 355 31.87 -3.29 29.66
C HIS A 355 31.42 -1.85 29.95
N SER A 356 30.11 -1.67 30.09
CA SER A 356 29.45 -0.38 30.28
C SER A 356 28.87 -0.24 31.69
N SER A 357 29.05 0.93 32.30
CA SER A 357 28.34 1.32 33.53
C SER A 357 26.92 1.86 33.26
N GLY A 358 26.57 2.09 31.99
CA GLY A 358 25.28 2.61 31.54
C GLY A 358 24.49 1.58 30.72
N ALA A 359 23.41 2.04 30.09
CA ALA A 359 22.61 1.19 29.20
C ALA A 359 23.34 0.87 27.90
N LEU A 360 23.11 -0.33 27.37
CA LEU A 360 23.41 -0.70 25.99
C LEU A 360 22.11 -0.63 25.18
N VAL A 361 22.09 0.19 24.13
CA VAL A 361 20.92 0.41 23.27
C VAL A 361 21.31 0.19 21.81
N LEU A 362 20.59 -0.70 21.14
CA LEU A 362 20.57 -0.84 19.69
C LEU A 362 19.17 -0.45 19.23
N ASP A 363 19.08 0.47 18.28
CA ASP A 363 17.82 1.02 17.80
C ASP A 363 17.87 1.19 16.27
N ALA A 364 17.04 0.44 15.55
CA ALA A 364 16.93 0.48 14.10
C ALA A 364 15.50 0.87 13.70
N GLU A 365 15.35 1.98 12.97
CA GLU A 365 14.04 2.53 12.61
C GLU A 365 13.91 2.82 11.10
N ALA A 366 12.87 2.30 10.47
CA ALA A 366 12.51 2.63 9.09
C ALA A 366 11.12 3.27 9.00
N GLN A 367 11.04 4.40 8.31
CA GLN A 367 9.79 5.12 8.04
C GLN A 367 9.68 5.47 6.55
N GLN A 368 9.18 4.52 5.75
CA GLN A 368 9.04 4.73 4.31
C GLN A 368 7.63 5.15 3.93
N THR A 369 7.49 6.22 3.16
CA THR A 369 6.17 6.76 2.77
C THR A 369 6.09 7.00 1.27
N ILE A 370 5.05 6.46 0.64
CA ILE A 370 4.65 6.83 -0.73
C ILE A 370 3.27 7.49 -0.70
N LEU A 371 3.19 8.72 -1.19
CA LEU A 371 1.96 9.48 -1.40
C LEU A 371 1.77 9.72 -2.89
N ALA A 372 0.90 8.95 -3.53
CA ALA A 372 0.64 9.03 -4.97
C ALA A 372 -0.78 9.53 -5.25
N THR A 373 -0.90 10.64 -5.99
CA THR A 373 -2.16 11.16 -6.51
C THR A 373 -2.08 11.23 -8.03
N VAL A 374 -2.83 10.36 -8.70
CA VAL A 374 -2.78 10.18 -10.15
C VAL A 374 -4.18 10.37 -10.73
N VAL A 375 -4.36 11.39 -11.57
CA VAL A 375 -5.67 11.73 -12.12
C VAL A 375 -5.60 11.90 -13.63
N ALA A 376 -6.58 11.36 -14.34
CA ALA A 376 -6.75 11.60 -15.76
C ALA A 376 -8.18 12.06 -16.06
N ALA A 377 -8.32 13.07 -16.92
CA ALA A 377 -9.61 13.60 -17.35
C ALA A 377 -9.63 13.81 -18.87
N ALA A 378 -10.73 13.41 -19.51
CA ALA A 378 -10.97 13.62 -20.94
C ALA A 378 -12.38 14.12 -21.21
N VAL A 379 -12.50 15.21 -21.97
CA VAL A 379 -13.78 15.80 -22.37
C VAL A 379 -13.83 16.00 -23.89
N GLY A 380 -14.88 15.49 -24.51
CA GLY A 380 -15.11 15.57 -25.94
C GLY A 380 -16.52 16.09 -26.20
N VAL A 381 -16.62 17.25 -26.85
CA VAL A 381 -17.90 17.85 -27.23
C VAL A 381 -17.94 18.06 -28.73
N SER A 382 -18.93 17.48 -29.40
CA SER A 382 -19.07 17.57 -30.85
C SER A 382 -20.45 18.03 -31.30
N GLY A 383 -20.49 18.79 -32.39
CA GLY A 383 -21.70 19.22 -33.08
C GLY A 383 -21.53 19.16 -34.59
N GLY A 384 -22.45 18.51 -35.31
CA GLY A 384 -22.41 18.40 -36.77
C GLY A 384 -23.78 18.54 -37.42
N GLY A 385 -23.85 19.26 -38.54
CA GLY A 385 -25.08 19.37 -39.35
C GLY A 385 -25.60 18.03 -39.88
N THR A 386 -24.72 17.04 -40.06
CA THR A 386 -25.09 15.64 -40.35
C THR A 386 -24.65 14.72 -39.22
N THR A 387 -23.36 14.70 -38.88
CA THR A 387 -22.79 13.75 -37.90
C THR A 387 -22.03 14.49 -36.81
N GLY A 388 -22.41 14.27 -35.55
CA GLY A 388 -21.60 14.60 -34.38
C GLY A 388 -20.94 13.33 -33.83
N LEU A 389 -19.62 13.36 -33.64
CA LEU A 389 -18.85 12.26 -33.06
C LEU A 389 -17.98 12.75 -31.90
N ALA A 390 -18.20 12.20 -30.71
CA ALA A 390 -17.37 12.43 -29.53
C ALA A 390 -16.72 11.12 -29.05
N LEU A 391 -15.39 11.12 -28.91
CA LEU A 391 -14.59 9.98 -28.44
C LEU A 391 -13.72 10.42 -27.26
N THR A 392 -13.90 9.85 -26.06
CA THR A 392 -13.07 10.19 -24.91
C THR A 392 -12.52 8.98 -24.17
N GLY A 393 -11.26 9.09 -23.75
CA GLY A 393 -10.57 8.09 -22.93
C GLY A 393 -9.78 8.74 -21.81
N ALA A 394 -10.02 8.32 -20.57
CA ALA A 394 -9.19 8.67 -19.42
C ALA A 394 -8.59 7.40 -18.82
N GLY A 395 -7.27 7.37 -18.66
CA GLY A 395 -6.53 6.22 -18.14
C GLY A 395 -5.60 6.61 -17.00
N VAL A 396 -5.66 5.89 -15.89
CA VAL A 396 -4.74 6.02 -14.77
C VAL A 396 -4.06 4.69 -14.49
N TYR A 397 -2.74 4.73 -14.30
CA TYR A 397 -1.96 3.63 -13.74
C TYR A 397 -1.06 4.15 -12.62
N THR A 398 -1.17 3.55 -11.43
CA THR A 398 -0.20 3.79 -10.36
C THR A 398 0.37 2.49 -9.83
N GLU A 399 1.70 2.42 -9.72
CA GLU A 399 2.43 1.31 -9.13
C GLU A 399 3.30 1.86 -7.99
N ASN A 400 3.05 1.41 -6.77
CA ASN A 400 3.77 1.85 -5.59
C ASN A 400 4.32 0.61 -4.88
N ARG A 401 5.64 0.56 -4.65
CA ARG A 401 6.28 -0.56 -3.96
C ARG A 401 7.24 -0.07 -2.90
N ILE A 402 7.16 -0.65 -1.71
CA ILE A 402 8.11 -0.43 -0.61
C ILE A 402 8.71 -1.78 -0.22
N ALA A 403 10.02 -1.82 0.00
CA ALA A 403 10.68 -2.93 0.67
C ALA A 403 11.71 -2.41 1.68
N THR A 404 11.62 -2.91 2.91
CA THR A 404 12.54 -2.56 4.00
C THR A 404 13.11 -3.82 4.66
N ASP A 405 14.36 -3.74 5.08
CA ASP A 405 15.05 -4.73 5.93
C ASP A 405 15.61 -4.00 7.17
N VAL A 406 14.87 -4.04 8.28
CA VAL A 406 15.22 -3.38 9.55
C VAL A 406 15.78 -4.38 10.53
N ARG A 407 17.01 -4.16 11.02
CA ARG A 407 17.76 -5.12 11.84
C ARG A 407 18.45 -4.44 13.01
N ALA A 408 18.08 -4.82 14.22
CA ALA A 408 18.83 -4.50 15.43
C ALA A 408 19.40 -5.79 16.01
N VAL A 409 20.72 -5.99 15.91
CA VAL A 409 21.32 -7.31 16.17
C VAL A 409 22.61 -7.20 16.97
N VAL A 410 22.70 -8.00 18.04
CA VAL A 410 23.96 -8.40 18.66
C VAL A 410 24.33 -9.78 18.13
N ASP A 411 25.42 -9.90 17.38
CA ASP A 411 25.94 -11.16 16.84
C ASP A 411 27.34 -11.43 17.38
N GLY A 412 27.41 -12.27 18.41
CA GLY A 412 28.62 -12.51 19.19
C GLY A 412 28.93 -11.37 20.17
N ASP A 413 29.79 -11.68 21.14
CA ASP A 413 30.08 -10.85 22.31
C ASP A 413 31.59 -10.68 22.58
N GLY A 414 32.42 -11.17 21.65
CA GLY A 414 33.87 -11.15 21.75
C GLY A 414 34.42 -11.94 22.95
N ASP A 415 35.73 -11.87 23.16
CA ASP A 415 36.43 -12.73 24.13
C ASP A 415 36.02 -12.51 25.60
N PHE A 416 35.47 -11.34 25.94
CA PHE A 416 35.14 -10.94 27.32
C PHE A 416 33.63 -10.79 27.59
N GLY A 417 32.78 -11.04 26.60
CA GLY A 417 31.33 -10.89 26.72
C GLY A 417 30.83 -9.44 26.76
N ILE A 418 29.52 -9.30 27.01
CA ILE A 418 28.84 -8.00 27.13
C ILE A 418 28.30 -7.83 28.55
N THR A 419 28.66 -6.72 29.21
CA THR A 419 28.12 -6.29 30.50
C THR A 419 27.65 -4.85 30.43
N ALA A 420 26.41 -4.59 30.82
CA ALA A 420 25.81 -3.25 30.84
C ALA A 420 24.87 -3.06 32.05
N ALA A 421 24.42 -1.83 32.32
CA ALA A 421 23.39 -1.57 33.33
C ALA A 421 22.05 -2.20 32.93
N SER A 422 21.65 -2.05 31.67
CA SER A 422 20.47 -2.65 31.02
C SER A 422 20.77 -2.83 29.54
N VAL A 423 20.03 -3.70 28.86
CA VAL A 423 20.18 -3.96 27.41
C VAL A 423 18.85 -3.77 26.72
N LYS A 424 18.83 -2.97 25.66
CA LYS A 424 17.69 -2.76 24.78
C LYS A 424 18.11 -2.99 23.33
N VAL A 425 17.42 -3.88 22.64
CA VAL A 425 17.58 -4.14 21.20
C VAL A 425 16.22 -3.95 20.55
N GLU A 426 16.06 -2.90 19.74
CA GLU A 426 14.78 -2.54 19.14
C GLU A 426 14.91 -2.34 17.63
N ALA A 427 14.01 -2.98 16.88
CA ALA A 427 13.84 -2.79 15.44
C ALA A 427 12.38 -2.43 15.14
N THR A 428 12.16 -1.31 14.49
CA THR A 428 10.82 -0.78 14.19
C THR A 428 10.69 -0.37 12.72
N ASP A 429 9.65 -0.86 12.06
CA ASP A 429 9.23 -0.40 10.73
C ASP A 429 7.81 0.18 10.80
N ALA A 430 7.63 1.38 10.25
CA ALA A 430 6.35 2.08 10.15
C ALA A 430 6.06 2.52 8.71
N SER A 431 6.39 1.66 7.74
CA SER A 431 6.31 1.97 6.31
C SER A 431 4.87 1.90 5.78
N GLY A 432 4.51 2.77 4.84
CA GLY A 432 3.17 2.74 4.24
C GLY A 432 2.97 3.50 2.94
N ILE A 433 1.90 3.14 2.23
CA ILE A 433 1.50 3.67 0.93
C ILE A 433 0.12 4.30 1.02
N ARG A 434 -0.03 5.51 0.47
CA ARG A 434 -1.32 6.08 0.10
C ARG A 434 -1.34 6.32 -1.41
N ALA A 435 -2.27 5.67 -2.11
CA ALA A 435 -2.43 5.78 -3.56
C ALA A 435 -3.87 6.18 -3.92
N ILE A 436 -4.01 7.29 -4.64
CA ILE A 436 -5.26 7.81 -5.17
C ILE A 436 -5.16 7.81 -6.68
N ALA A 437 -6.03 7.04 -7.34
CA ALA A 437 -6.08 6.86 -8.78
C ALA A 437 -7.49 7.20 -9.29
N GLY A 438 -7.62 8.26 -10.10
CA GLY A 438 -8.91 8.79 -10.54
C GLY A 438 -8.99 9.03 -12.04
N ALA A 439 -9.89 8.34 -12.75
CA ALA A 439 -10.11 8.53 -14.19
C ALA A 439 -11.53 9.02 -14.48
N ALA A 440 -11.68 10.11 -15.24
CA ALA A 440 -12.98 10.67 -15.61
C ALA A 440 -13.07 10.99 -17.11
N SER A 441 -14.14 10.52 -17.77
CA SER A 441 -14.31 10.66 -19.22
C SER A 441 -15.72 11.13 -19.58
N ILE A 442 -15.84 12.17 -20.40
CA ILE A 442 -17.12 12.74 -20.82
C ILE A 442 -17.15 12.94 -22.33
N ALA A 443 -18.05 12.24 -23.02
CA ALA A 443 -18.32 12.40 -24.44
C ALA A 443 -19.75 12.91 -24.67
N VAL A 444 -19.90 14.06 -25.31
CA VAL A 444 -21.19 14.64 -25.68
C VAL A 444 -21.21 14.95 -27.18
N SER A 445 -22.23 14.47 -27.89
CA SER A 445 -22.36 14.69 -29.33
C SER A 445 -23.76 15.14 -29.74
N PHE A 446 -23.82 16.06 -30.69
CA PHE A 446 -25.03 16.54 -31.35
C PHE A 446 -24.90 16.40 -32.86
N GLY A 447 -25.79 15.65 -33.51
CA GLY A 447 -25.79 15.47 -34.97
C GLY A 447 -27.16 15.72 -35.59
N GLY A 448 -27.21 16.43 -36.72
CA GLY A 448 -28.47 16.62 -37.46
C GLY A 448 -29.07 15.31 -37.99
N THR A 449 -28.23 14.31 -38.25
CA THR A 449 -28.64 12.93 -38.57
C THR A 449 -28.19 11.96 -37.48
N SER A 450 -26.89 11.93 -37.15
CA SER A 450 -26.30 10.95 -36.23
C SER A 450 -25.47 11.62 -35.13
N GLY A 451 -25.81 11.37 -33.86
CA GLY A 451 -25.00 11.77 -32.70
C GLY A 451 -24.41 10.53 -32.03
N LEU A 452 -23.09 10.42 -32.05
CA LEU A 452 -22.34 9.29 -31.53
C LEU A 452 -21.39 9.72 -30.42
N ALA A 453 -21.53 9.14 -29.23
CA ALA A 453 -20.67 9.41 -28.07
C ALA A 453 -20.10 8.14 -27.46
N PHE A 454 -18.78 8.08 -27.30
CA PHE A 454 -18.09 6.96 -26.66
C PHE A 454 -17.15 7.49 -25.59
N ALA A 455 -17.34 7.05 -24.34
CA ALA A 455 -16.53 7.44 -23.20
C ALA A 455 -15.99 6.23 -22.45
N LEU A 456 -14.68 6.23 -22.16
CA LEU A 456 -14.03 5.21 -21.35
C LEU A 456 -13.21 5.87 -20.23
N GLY A 457 -13.40 5.43 -18.99
CA GLY A 457 -12.57 5.76 -17.84
C GLY A 457 -11.98 4.48 -17.25
N VAL A 458 -10.67 4.40 -17.10
CA VAL A 458 -9.99 3.24 -16.50
C VAL A 458 -8.99 3.72 -15.45
N SER A 459 -9.04 3.14 -14.26
CA SER A 459 -8.12 3.43 -13.16
C SER A 459 -7.56 2.13 -12.58
N ILE A 460 -6.23 2.04 -12.46
CA ILE A 460 -5.53 0.89 -11.91
C ILE A 460 -4.55 1.37 -10.85
N ALA A 461 -4.64 0.80 -9.64
CA ALA A 461 -3.70 1.01 -8.56
C ALA A 461 -3.09 -0.32 -8.11
N ILE A 462 -1.77 -0.41 -8.06
CA ILE A 462 -1.02 -1.57 -7.57
C ILE A 462 -0.13 -1.08 -6.43
N ASN A 463 -0.29 -1.66 -5.24
CA ASN A 463 0.45 -1.29 -4.05
C ASN A 463 1.02 -2.54 -3.37
N ASP A 464 2.31 -2.51 -3.04
CA ASP A 464 3.02 -3.64 -2.45
C ASP A 464 3.96 -3.17 -1.34
N VAL A 465 3.86 -3.76 -0.16
CA VAL A 465 4.72 -3.46 0.99
C VAL A 465 5.36 -4.75 1.49
N SER A 466 6.69 -4.82 1.42
CA SER A 466 7.47 -6.01 1.79
C SER A 466 8.49 -5.71 2.88
N ASN A 467 8.14 -5.92 4.14
CA ASN A 467 8.97 -5.52 5.27
C ASN A 467 9.55 -6.73 6.01
N ARG A 468 10.81 -6.65 6.41
CA ARG A 468 11.48 -7.61 7.28
C ARG A 468 12.04 -6.87 8.47
N VAL A 469 11.60 -7.23 9.67
CA VAL A 469 12.01 -6.61 10.94
C VAL A 469 12.58 -7.68 11.84
N GLU A 470 13.82 -7.51 12.25
CA GLU A 470 14.54 -8.45 13.12
C GLU A 470 15.19 -7.71 14.29
N ALA A 471 14.85 -8.12 15.50
CA ALA A 471 15.58 -7.76 16.71
C ALA A 471 16.16 -9.03 17.33
N ALA A 472 17.48 -9.10 17.50
CA ALA A 472 18.13 -10.35 17.88
C ALA A 472 19.33 -10.17 18.81
N ILE A 473 19.52 -11.17 19.69
CA ILE A 473 20.79 -11.46 20.34
C ILE A 473 21.17 -12.89 19.97
N GLN A 474 22.24 -13.04 19.21
CA GLN A 474 22.68 -14.32 18.69
C GLN A 474 24.17 -14.58 18.95
N ASN A 475 24.53 -15.85 19.08
CA ASN A 475 25.92 -16.31 19.23
C ASN A 475 26.72 -15.67 20.39
N ALA A 476 26.06 -15.13 21.42
CA ALA A 476 26.74 -14.47 22.54
C ALA A 476 27.22 -15.49 23.60
N VAL A 477 28.51 -15.83 23.56
CA VAL A 477 29.19 -16.77 24.47
C VAL A 477 30.62 -16.23 24.76
N PRO A 478 30.93 -15.81 26.00
CA PRO A 478 30.38 -16.31 27.27
C PRO A 478 29.02 -15.74 27.72
N GLY A 479 28.52 -14.64 27.16
CA GLY A 479 27.15 -14.17 27.33
C GLY A 479 26.95 -12.66 27.50
N VAL A 480 25.67 -12.28 27.58
CA VAL A 480 25.19 -10.92 27.88
C VAL A 480 24.72 -10.83 29.32
N THR A 481 25.25 -9.87 30.09
CA THR A 481 24.92 -9.65 31.50
C THR A 481 24.41 -8.23 31.77
N THR A 482 23.25 -8.09 32.42
CA THR A 482 22.78 -6.81 32.96
C THR A 482 23.06 -6.70 34.47
N THR A 483 23.48 -5.53 34.93
CA THR A 483 23.89 -5.31 36.34
C THR A 483 22.83 -4.63 37.20
N VAL A 484 21.91 -3.87 36.60
CA VAL A 484 20.89 -3.09 37.31
C VAL A 484 19.48 -3.37 36.77
N GLY A 485 19.26 -3.15 35.48
CA GLY A 485 17.96 -3.20 34.82
C GLY A 485 17.72 -4.46 33.97
N ALA A 486 16.69 -4.38 33.14
CA ALA A 486 16.20 -5.49 32.32
C ALA A 486 17.00 -5.66 31.02
N LEU A 487 16.75 -6.79 30.36
CA LEU A 487 17.09 -7.02 28.95
C LEU A 487 15.80 -7.08 28.14
N THR A 488 15.71 -6.28 27.07
CA THR A 488 14.54 -6.24 26.18
C THR A 488 14.97 -6.38 24.73
N VAL A 489 14.34 -7.30 24.00
CA VAL A 489 14.50 -7.51 22.56
C VAL A 489 13.14 -7.30 21.91
N THR A 490 13.00 -6.34 21.01
CA THR A 490 11.70 -5.94 20.49
C THR A 490 11.72 -5.69 18.99
N ALA A 491 10.83 -6.37 18.26
CA ALA A 491 10.60 -6.16 16.83
C ALA A 491 9.16 -5.66 16.61
N ARG A 492 9.01 -4.55 15.89
CA ARG A 492 7.70 -3.93 15.62
C ARG A 492 7.52 -3.64 14.14
N THR A 493 6.41 -4.09 13.59
CA THR A 493 5.90 -3.65 12.29
C THR A 493 4.57 -2.97 12.53
N LEU A 494 4.51 -1.66 12.33
CA LEU A 494 3.35 -0.84 12.64
C LEU A 494 2.75 -0.27 11.36
N GLY A 495 1.46 0.06 11.39
CA GLY A 495 0.90 1.04 10.44
C GLY A 495 1.58 2.41 10.63
N ARG A 496 1.32 3.36 9.73
CA ARG A 496 1.87 4.71 9.87
C ARG A 496 1.24 5.38 11.10
N ALA A 497 1.95 5.38 12.23
CA ALA A 497 1.49 6.00 13.46
C ALA A 497 1.22 7.49 13.21
N LEU A 498 0.10 8.00 13.73
CA LEU A 498 -0.26 9.41 13.65
C LEU A 498 -0.18 10.06 15.02
N PHE A 499 -0.97 9.57 15.97
CA PHE A 499 -0.98 10.06 17.35
C PHE A 499 -1.70 9.06 18.28
N ASP A 500 -1.55 9.23 19.58
CA ASP A 500 -2.24 8.48 20.63
C ASP A 500 -3.06 9.41 21.53
N PHE A 501 -4.03 8.85 22.25
CA PHE A 501 -4.79 9.59 23.27
C PHE A 501 -5.40 8.67 24.33
N THR A 502 -5.66 9.22 25.53
CA THR A 502 -6.26 8.51 26.67
C THR A 502 -7.33 9.37 27.34
N GLY A 503 -8.42 8.76 27.83
CA GLY A 503 -9.36 9.41 28.78
C GLY A 503 -10.29 10.48 28.20
N PHE A 504 -10.62 10.41 26.90
CA PHE A 504 -11.51 11.38 26.23
C PHE A 504 -12.79 10.77 25.64
N VAL A 505 -12.69 9.54 25.17
CA VAL A 505 -13.80 8.68 24.77
C VAL A 505 -13.50 7.29 25.32
N THR A 506 -14.52 6.51 25.61
CA THR A 506 -14.43 5.11 26.02
C THR A 506 -14.61 4.20 24.80
N ASP A 507 -14.21 2.94 24.95
CA ASP A 507 -14.50 1.89 23.99
C ASP A 507 -16.00 1.72 23.77
N VAL A 508 -16.78 1.77 24.84
CA VAL A 508 -18.25 1.70 24.76
C VAL A 508 -18.82 2.88 23.95
N GLU A 509 -18.37 4.12 24.21
CA GLU A 509 -18.80 5.31 23.45
C GLU A 509 -18.37 5.26 21.96
N LEU A 510 -17.22 4.67 21.64
CA LEU A 510 -16.82 4.50 20.24
C LEU A 510 -17.56 3.37 19.55
N ASP A 511 -17.93 2.31 20.26
CA ASP A 511 -18.79 1.24 19.74
C ASP A 511 -20.19 1.76 19.46
N ASP A 512 -20.74 2.56 20.37
CA ASP A 512 -22.05 3.21 20.26
C ASP A 512 -22.15 4.04 18.96
N LEU A 513 -21.10 4.80 18.64
CA LEU A 513 -21.00 5.57 17.39
C LEU A 513 -21.05 4.75 16.09
N THR A 514 -20.97 3.41 16.16
CA THR A 514 -20.74 2.55 14.98
C THR A 514 -21.89 1.62 14.65
N PHE A 515 -22.82 1.38 15.58
CA PHE A 515 -23.99 0.55 15.39
C PHE A 515 -25.24 1.43 15.38
N GLU A 516 -26.02 1.40 14.28
CA GLU A 516 -27.46 1.64 14.42
C GLU A 516 -28.01 0.41 15.14
N ASP A 517 -28.23 0.51 16.45
CA ASP A 517 -28.63 -0.65 17.23
C ASP A 517 -29.97 -1.20 16.74
N ARG A 518 -30.00 -2.51 16.50
CA ARG A 518 -31.25 -3.24 16.25
C ARG A 518 -31.71 -3.80 17.58
N ASP A 519 -32.52 -3.01 18.29
CA ASP A 519 -33.50 -3.41 19.33
C ASP A 519 -32.97 -4.53 20.27
N ASP A 520 -32.30 -4.14 21.37
CA ASP A 520 -32.04 -5.05 22.48
C ASP A 520 -33.38 -5.43 23.14
N ALA A 521 -33.59 -6.73 23.39
CA ALA A 521 -34.80 -7.21 24.06
C ALA A 521 -34.83 -6.87 25.57
N ASP A 522 -33.72 -6.36 26.13
CA ASP A 522 -33.54 -6.15 27.57
C ASP A 522 -33.87 -4.71 28.06
N THR A 523 -34.32 -3.79 27.18
CA THR A 523 -34.55 -2.34 27.47
C THR A 523 -35.95 -1.81 27.10
N ASP A 524 -37.00 -2.59 27.36
CA ASP A 524 -38.39 -2.08 27.37
C ASP A 524 -38.61 -1.12 28.58
N PRO A 525 -39.03 0.16 28.42
CA PRO A 525 -39.79 0.73 27.30
C PRO A 525 -39.13 1.93 26.57
N ALA A 526 -37.80 2.09 26.60
CA ALA A 526 -37.16 3.25 25.97
C ALA A 526 -36.93 3.02 24.47
N ASN A 527 -37.17 4.05 23.64
CA ASN A 527 -36.84 4.02 22.22
C ASN A 527 -35.37 4.44 22.05
N GLU A 528 -34.48 3.45 21.96
CA GLU A 528 -33.02 3.61 21.94
C GLU A 528 -32.54 4.44 20.75
N THR A 529 -33.18 4.32 19.58
CA THR A 529 -32.91 5.16 18.40
C THR A 529 -33.03 6.66 18.68
N ALA A 530 -33.83 7.07 19.67
CA ALA A 530 -33.98 8.48 20.06
C ALA A 530 -32.98 8.94 21.14
N LEU A 531 -32.39 8.01 21.89
CA LEU A 531 -31.34 8.25 22.89
C LEU A 531 -29.96 8.33 22.19
N ASP A 532 -29.65 7.39 21.29
CA ASP A 532 -28.37 7.33 20.56
C ASP A 532 -28.15 8.58 19.70
N LEU A 533 -29.21 9.07 19.04
CA LEU A 533 -29.18 10.30 18.24
C LEU A 533 -28.80 11.57 19.04
N ALA A 534 -28.97 11.55 20.38
CA ALA A 534 -28.73 12.71 21.23
C ALA A 534 -27.28 12.81 21.75
N ASP A 535 -26.59 11.68 21.96
CA ASP A 535 -25.23 11.64 22.53
C ASP A 535 -24.13 11.54 21.46
N ASP A 536 -24.42 10.93 20.31
CA ASP A 536 -23.52 10.81 19.15
C ASP A 536 -22.85 12.13 18.72
N PRO A 537 -23.58 13.27 18.59
CA PRO A 537 -22.96 14.52 18.14
C PRO A 537 -21.82 15.00 19.06
N ALA A 538 -21.92 14.73 20.37
CA ALA A 538 -20.92 15.12 21.35
C ALA A 538 -19.66 14.23 21.25
N ILE A 539 -19.82 12.91 21.14
CA ILE A 539 -18.72 11.96 20.97
C ILE A 539 -18.02 12.22 19.61
N ARG A 540 -18.79 12.47 18.54
CA ARG A 540 -18.24 12.88 17.23
C ARG A 540 -17.46 14.19 17.31
N ALA A 541 -17.99 15.21 17.99
CA ALA A 541 -17.28 16.47 18.15
C ALA A 541 -15.97 16.31 18.98
N ALA A 542 -16.00 15.48 20.03
CA ALA A 542 -14.82 15.19 20.85
C ALA A 542 -13.73 14.46 20.05
N LEU A 543 -14.12 13.44 19.28
CA LEU A 543 -13.20 12.69 18.43
C LEU A 543 -12.61 13.58 17.33
N ALA A 544 -13.44 14.35 16.61
CA ALA A 544 -12.96 15.29 15.61
C ALA A 544 -12.04 16.38 16.19
N GLY A 545 -12.36 16.89 17.38
CA GLY A 545 -11.51 17.82 18.11
C GLY A 545 -10.15 17.23 18.46
N ARG A 546 -10.09 15.93 18.78
CA ARG A 546 -8.83 15.22 19.05
C ARG A 546 -7.96 15.08 17.82
N PHE A 547 -8.55 14.71 16.69
CA PHE A 547 -7.85 14.68 15.40
C PHE A 547 -7.32 16.07 15.04
N ALA A 548 -8.14 17.11 15.18
CA ALA A 548 -7.75 18.49 14.86
C ALA A 548 -6.61 19.00 15.76
N ALA A 549 -6.62 18.66 17.06
CA ALA A 549 -5.53 18.99 17.98
C ALA A 549 -4.19 18.34 17.61
N ASN A 550 -4.25 17.21 16.88
CA ASN A 550 -3.09 16.53 16.33
C ASN A 550 -2.85 16.86 14.84
N GLY A 551 -3.40 17.98 14.37
CA GLY A 551 -3.16 18.50 13.02
C GLY A 551 -3.94 17.81 11.90
N ILE A 552 -4.92 16.97 12.23
CA ILE A 552 -5.74 16.24 11.26
C ILE A 552 -7.17 16.81 11.29
N SER A 553 -7.56 17.51 10.23
CA SER A 553 -8.95 17.95 10.08
C SER A 553 -9.81 16.84 9.47
N LEU A 554 -10.84 16.41 10.19
CA LEU A 554 -11.84 15.49 9.66
C LEU A 554 -12.92 16.24 8.86
N ASP A 555 -13.38 15.65 7.77
CA ASP A 555 -14.50 16.12 6.96
C ASP A 555 -15.80 16.09 7.75
N ALA A 556 -16.70 17.05 7.54
CA ALA A 556 -17.96 17.15 8.29
C ALA A 556 -18.83 15.87 8.26
N ALA A 557 -18.70 15.07 7.19
CA ALA A 557 -19.41 13.82 6.97
C ALA A 557 -18.56 12.56 7.22
N TRP A 558 -17.54 12.64 8.09
CA TRP A 558 -16.75 11.46 8.45
C TRP A 558 -17.61 10.36 9.07
N THR A 559 -17.27 9.11 8.81
CA THR A 559 -17.94 7.92 9.36
C THR A 559 -16.97 7.13 10.22
N ILE A 560 -17.50 6.33 11.13
CA ILE A 560 -16.70 5.38 11.91
C ILE A 560 -17.41 4.03 11.90
N ALA A 561 -16.63 2.96 11.80
CA ALA A 561 -17.14 1.59 11.84
C ALA A 561 -16.31 0.80 12.85
N ALA A 562 -16.97 0.05 13.75
CA ALA A 562 -16.28 -0.89 14.61
C ALA A 562 -15.83 -2.08 13.74
N LEU A 563 -14.52 -2.18 13.51
CA LEU A 563 -13.93 -3.39 12.92
C LEU A 563 -13.89 -4.53 13.95
N ARG A 564 -13.80 -4.15 15.24
CA ARG A 564 -13.97 -5.01 16.39
C ARG A 564 -14.54 -4.20 17.55
N PRO A 565 -15.78 -4.48 17.98
CA PRO A 565 -16.35 -3.85 19.15
C PRO A 565 -15.42 -3.98 20.36
N GLY A 566 -15.21 -2.87 21.06
CA GLY A 566 -14.45 -2.74 22.29
C GLY A 566 -12.95 -2.51 22.08
N ALA A 567 -12.47 -2.51 20.83
CA ALA A 567 -11.03 -2.55 20.58
C ALA A 567 -10.53 -1.87 19.30
N VAL A 568 -11.26 -1.93 18.19
CA VAL A 568 -10.75 -1.40 16.90
C VAL A 568 -11.85 -0.74 16.10
N TRP A 569 -11.61 0.51 15.71
CA TRP A 569 -12.52 1.32 14.90
C TRP A 569 -11.80 1.84 13.67
N GLN A 570 -12.49 1.86 12.53
CA GLN A 570 -12.04 2.55 11.33
C GLN A 570 -12.79 3.86 11.21
N LEU A 571 -12.08 4.98 11.29
CA LEU A 571 -12.62 6.30 10.96
C LEU A 571 -12.31 6.61 9.50
N THR A 572 -13.33 6.99 8.72
CA THR A 572 -13.18 7.41 7.32
C THR A 572 -13.63 8.86 7.18
N SER A 573 -12.75 9.71 6.68
CA SER A 573 -12.96 11.14 6.50
C SER A 573 -12.67 11.51 5.04
N GLY A 574 -13.72 11.65 4.25
CA GLY A 574 -13.60 11.87 2.80
C GLY A 574 -12.93 10.68 2.13
N ILE A 575 -11.70 10.88 1.67
CA ILE A 575 -10.85 9.84 1.07
C ILE A 575 -9.77 9.32 2.04
N GLU A 576 -9.70 9.85 3.27
CA GLU A 576 -8.75 9.41 4.29
C GLU A 576 -9.37 8.34 5.21
N SER A 577 -8.57 7.36 5.60
CA SER A 577 -8.97 6.33 6.56
C SER A 577 -7.93 6.25 7.66
N TYR A 578 -8.40 6.07 8.89
CA TYR A 578 -7.59 5.90 10.09
C TYR A 578 -8.10 4.70 10.87
N VAL A 579 -7.18 3.95 11.45
CA VAL A 579 -7.48 2.86 12.36
C VAL A 579 -7.19 3.35 13.77
N ILE A 580 -8.20 3.28 14.62
CA ILE A 580 -8.13 3.58 16.05
C ILE A 580 -8.10 2.24 16.76
N THR A 581 -7.03 1.95 17.49
CA THR A 581 -6.87 0.69 18.24
C THR A 581 -6.75 1.00 19.73
N LEU A 582 -7.57 0.38 20.58
CA LEU A 582 -7.43 0.45 22.02
C LEU A 582 -6.48 -0.64 22.52
N THR A 583 -5.36 -0.25 23.10
CA THR A 583 -4.39 -1.16 23.72
C THR A 583 -3.98 -0.61 25.09
N GLY A 584 -4.10 -1.42 26.15
CA GLY A 584 -3.65 -1.02 27.49
C GLY A 584 -4.34 0.23 28.07
N GLY A 585 -5.56 0.55 27.63
CA GLY A 585 -6.31 1.74 28.04
C GLY A 585 -5.99 3.03 27.26
N ALA A 586 -5.15 2.94 26.21
CA ALA A 586 -4.84 4.05 25.30
C ALA A 586 -5.32 3.76 23.87
N PHE A 587 -5.87 4.79 23.21
CA PHE A 587 -6.26 4.73 21.81
C PHE A 587 -5.08 5.16 20.93
N PHE A 588 -4.66 4.28 20.04
CA PHE A 588 -3.62 4.50 19.06
C PHE A 588 -4.26 4.76 17.71
N VAL A 589 -3.99 5.94 17.13
CA VAL A 589 -4.44 6.30 15.79
C VAL A 589 -3.30 6.10 14.82
N ALA A 590 -3.50 5.20 13.87
CA ALA A 590 -2.59 4.96 12.77
C ALA A 590 -3.32 5.09 11.45
N ALA A 591 -2.62 5.52 10.41
CA ALA A 591 -3.09 5.28 9.07
C ALA A 591 -2.77 3.84 8.66
N PRO A 592 -3.60 3.23 7.78
CA PRO A 592 -3.32 1.91 7.22
C PRO A 592 -1.94 1.84 6.56
N THR A 593 -1.31 0.66 6.62
CA THR A 593 -0.07 0.35 5.88
C THR A 593 -0.26 0.56 4.39
N ILE A 594 -1.41 0.15 3.83
CA ILE A 594 -1.83 0.51 2.47
C ILE A 594 -3.19 1.17 2.52
N GLN A 595 -3.26 2.37 1.97
CA GLN A 595 -4.52 3.05 1.68
C GLN A 595 -4.64 3.25 0.16
N ALA A 596 -5.63 2.61 -0.45
CA ALA A 596 -5.81 2.59 -1.90
C ALA A 596 -7.19 3.10 -2.31
N VAL A 597 -7.21 4.12 -3.17
CA VAL A 597 -8.43 4.66 -3.80
C VAL A 597 -8.29 4.52 -5.31
N SER A 598 -9.21 3.79 -5.94
CA SER A 598 -9.27 3.63 -7.40
C SER A 598 -10.68 3.94 -7.89
N VAL A 599 -10.84 5.07 -8.59
CA VAL A 599 -12.13 5.55 -9.05
C VAL A 599 -12.12 5.78 -10.55
N ALA A 600 -13.14 5.27 -11.24
CA ALA A 600 -13.36 5.52 -12.65
C ALA A 600 -14.80 6.00 -12.90
N ALA A 601 -14.95 7.05 -13.71
CA ALA A 601 -16.24 7.58 -14.10
C ALA A 601 -16.29 7.85 -15.62
N SER A 602 -17.41 7.50 -16.25
CA SER A 602 -17.64 7.80 -17.67
C SER A 602 -19.07 8.25 -17.96
N ILE A 603 -19.21 9.23 -18.84
CA ILE A 603 -20.50 9.70 -19.37
C ILE A 603 -20.44 9.76 -20.89
N GLY A 604 -21.32 9.02 -21.56
CA GLY A 604 -21.59 9.14 -22.98
C GLY A 604 -22.99 9.71 -23.22
N ALA A 605 -23.10 10.78 -24.00
CA ALA A 605 -24.38 11.38 -24.39
C ALA A 605 -24.43 11.65 -25.89
N GLY A 606 -25.22 10.87 -26.62
CA GLY A 606 -25.33 10.92 -28.08
C GLY A 606 -26.71 11.36 -28.54
N PHE A 607 -26.80 12.54 -29.16
CA PHE A 607 -28.06 13.13 -29.63
C PHE A 607 -28.08 13.30 -31.15
N GLY A 608 -29.01 12.62 -31.84
CA GLY A 608 -29.12 12.66 -33.29
C GLY A 608 -30.54 12.93 -33.80
N GLY A 609 -30.68 13.64 -34.92
CA GLY A 609 -31.99 13.81 -35.57
C GLY A 609 -32.63 12.49 -36.02
N THR A 610 -31.83 11.48 -36.36
CA THR A 610 -32.29 10.11 -36.65
C THR A 610 -31.73 9.10 -35.67
N THR A 611 -30.43 9.14 -35.38
CA THR A 611 -29.71 8.11 -34.62
C THR A 611 -28.90 8.75 -33.51
N GLY A 612 -29.20 8.43 -32.25
CA GLY A 612 -28.40 8.82 -31.09
C GLY A 612 -27.83 7.57 -30.40
N ILE A 613 -26.51 7.43 -30.39
CA ILE A 613 -25.83 6.28 -29.76
C ILE A 613 -24.84 6.81 -28.72
N ALA A 614 -24.92 6.24 -27.52
CA ALA A 614 -23.97 6.47 -26.44
C ALA A 614 -23.44 5.15 -25.88
N VAL A 615 -22.12 5.09 -25.68
CA VAL A 615 -21.45 4.01 -24.96
C VAL A 615 -20.56 4.61 -23.86
N ALA A 616 -20.67 4.08 -22.65
CA ALA A 616 -19.87 4.47 -21.50
C ALA A 616 -19.28 3.25 -20.79
N GLY A 617 -17.98 3.28 -20.51
CA GLY A 617 -17.28 2.25 -19.75
C GLY A 617 -16.49 2.86 -18.61
N ALA A 618 -16.64 2.32 -17.40
CA ALA A 618 -15.82 2.66 -16.24
C ALA A 618 -15.23 1.38 -15.65
N GLY A 619 -13.90 1.34 -15.50
CA GLY A 619 -13.18 0.21 -14.89
C GLY A 619 -12.24 0.72 -13.80
N ALA A 620 -12.40 0.22 -12.58
CA ALA A 620 -11.53 0.56 -11.46
C ALA A 620 -10.93 -0.70 -10.84
N VAL A 621 -9.61 -0.75 -10.71
CA VAL A 621 -8.86 -1.89 -10.17
C VAL A 621 -7.93 -1.43 -9.07
N ALA A 622 -7.88 -2.17 -7.96
CA ALA A 622 -6.86 -2.04 -6.94
C ALA A 622 -6.30 -3.40 -6.53
N LEU A 623 -4.98 -3.55 -6.55
CA LEU A 623 -4.27 -4.75 -6.09
C LEU A 623 -3.31 -4.34 -4.97
N ASN A 624 -3.56 -4.82 -3.75
CA ASN A 624 -2.83 -4.44 -2.55
C ASN A 624 -2.26 -5.69 -1.88
N SER A 625 -0.96 -5.66 -1.57
CA SER A 625 -0.22 -6.77 -0.97
C SER A 625 0.67 -6.28 0.16
N ILE A 626 0.62 -6.97 1.30
CA ILE A 626 1.53 -6.76 2.42
C ILE A 626 2.16 -8.10 2.78
N THR A 627 3.48 -8.20 2.69
CA THR A 627 4.24 -9.36 3.19
C THR A 627 5.21 -8.91 4.27
N THR A 628 5.06 -9.46 5.47
CA THR A 628 5.84 -9.03 6.65
C THR A 628 6.46 -10.21 7.37
N ARG A 629 7.66 -10.00 7.91
CA ARG A 629 8.30 -10.89 8.89
C ARG A 629 8.82 -10.06 10.06
N THR A 630 8.26 -10.26 11.24
CA THR A 630 8.56 -9.50 12.46
C THR A 630 9.00 -10.47 13.53
N ASN A 631 10.32 -10.59 13.72
CA ASN A 631 10.92 -11.58 14.61
C ASN A 631 11.77 -10.91 15.68
N ALA A 632 11.45 -11.17 16.93
CA ALA A 632 12.28 -10.84 18.09
C ALA A 632 12.81 -12.13 18.71
N HIS A 633 14.12 -12.27 18.85
CA HIS A 633 14.68 -13.54 19.31
C HIS A 633 16.01 -13.48 20.05
N ILE A 634 16.26 -14.56 20.80
CA ILE A 634 17.57 -14.87 21.39
C ILE A 634 17.98 -16.26 20.92
N ASP A 635 19.09 -16.37 20.19
CA ASP A 635 19.58 -17.63 19.62
C ASP A 635 20.99 -17.97 20.10
N ALA A 636 21.24 -19.24 20.40
CA ALA A 636 22.55 -19.79 20.73
C ALA A 636 23.34 -19.00 21.80
N SER A 637 22.66 -18.33 22.72
CA SER A 637 23.25 -17.32 23.61
C SER A 637 23.11 -17.66 25.09
N ALA A 638 23.98 -17.06 25.91
CA ALA A 638 23.88 -17.10 27.37
C ALA A 638 23.50 -15.71 27.93
N ILE A 639 22.37 -15.63 28.63
CA ILE A 639 21.80 -14.38 29.14
C ILE A 639 21.71 -14.42 30.66
N VAL A 640 22.21 -13.38 31.33
CA VAL A 640 22.01 -13.13 32.76
C VAL A 640 21.43 -11.73 32.94
N SER A 641 20.14 -11.62 33.25
CA SER A 641 19.49 -10.34 33.54
C SER A 641 19.34 -10.13 35.04
N LYS A 642 19.64 -8.93 35.53
CA LYS A 642 19.43 -8.56 36.93
C LYS A 642 17.95 -8.55 37.30
N THR A 643 17.08 -8.10 36.39
CA THR A 643 15.62 -8.06 36.58
C THR A 643 14.94 -9.00 35.59
N SER A 644 14.14 -8.48 34.65
CA SER A 644 13.38 -9.27 33.67
C SER A 644 14.11 -9.46 32.35
N VAL A 645 13.65 -10.43 31.57
CA VAL A 645 13.96 -10.59 30.14
C VAL A 645 12.65 -10.54 29.38
N THR A 646 12.54 -9.62 28.43
CA THR A 646 11.35 -9.47 27.58
C THR A 646 11.76 -9.62 26.11
N ILE A 647 11.05 -10.48 25.40
CA ILE A 647 11.16 -10.66 23.94
C ILE A 647 9.77 -10.38 23.36
N GLU A 648 9.64 -9.34 22.55
CA GLU A 648 8.35 -8.86 22.04
C GLU A 648 8.38 -8.73 20.52
N ALA A 649 7.42 -9.36 19.85
CA ALA A 649 7.19 -9.19 18.42
C ALA A 649 5.74 -8.73 18.19
N THR A 650 5.58 -7.56 17.57
CA THR A 650 4.25 -6.97 17.32
C THR A 650 4.11 -6.59 15.85
N ALA A 651 3.08 -7.11 15.19
CA ALA A 651 2.74 -6.73 13.82
C ALA A 651 1.30 -6.22 13.71
N ASN A 652 1.16 -4.97 13.29
CA ASN A 652 -0.10 -4.33 12.95
C ASN A 652 -0.02 -3.86 11.50
N SER A 653 -0.67 -4.61 10.61
CA SER A 653 -0.69 -4.30 9.17
C SER A 653 -2.13 -4.15 8.72
N ALA A 654 -2.43 -3.05 8.04
CA ALA A 654 -3.79 -2.75 7.63
C ALA A 654 -3.87 -2.32 6.16
N ILE A 655 -4.91 -2.80 5.46
CA ILE A 655 -5.28 -2.35 4.11
C ILE A 655 -6.65 -1.67 4.19
N SER A 656 -6.75 -0.41 3.76
CA SER A 656 -8.02 0.27 3.49
C SER A 656 -8.15 0.52 1.99
N ALA A 657 -9.20 -0.01 1.37
CA ALA A 657 -9.39 0.02 -0.07
C ALA A 657 -10.78 0.56 -0.45
N LEU A 658 -10.83 1.64 -1.23
CA LEU A 658 -12.05 2.19 -1.84
C LEU A 658 -11.94 2.12 -3.36
N ILE A 659 -12.78 1.28 -3.98
CA ILE A 659 -12.80 1.10 -5.43
C ILE A 659 -14.20 1.43 -5.92
N ALA A 660 -14.31 2.33 -6.90
CA ALA A 660 -15.60 2.70 -7.46
C ALA A 660 -15.56 2.90 -8.98
N ALA A 661 -16.52 2.31 -9.69
CA ALA A 661 -16.69 2.51 -11.13
C ALA A 661 -18.13 2.94 -11.45
N VAL A 662 -18.30 4.07 -12.14
CA VAL A 662 -19.62 4.59 -12.53
C VAL A 662 -19.66 4.90 -14.03
N ALA A 663 -20.59 4.28 -14.75
CA ALA A 663 -20.80 4.54 -16.17
C ALA A 663 -22.24 5.00 -16.46
N VAL A 664 -22.38 6.07 -17.24
CA VAL A 664 -23.69 6.58 -17.67
C VAL A 664 -23.71 6.77 -19.18
N ALA A 665 -24.67 6.16 -19.87
CA ALA A 665 -24.86 6.31 -21.30
C ALA A 665 -26.28 6.78 -21.63
N ILE A 666 -26.41 7.83 -22.45
CA ILE A 666 -27.70 8.39 -22.88
C ILE A 666 -27.72 8.52 -24.40
N GLY A 667 -28.50 7.66 -25.07
CA GLY A 667 -28.74 7.72 -26.51
C GLY A 667 -30.12 8.30 -26.84
N GLY A 668 -30.16 9.50 -27.41
CA GLY A 668 -31.39 10.15 -27.84
C GLY A 668 -31.44 10.36 -29.36
N GLY A 669 -32.39 9.72 -30.06
CA GLY A 669 -32.50 9.87 -31.51
C GLY A 669 -33.92 9.88 -32.05
N GLY A 670 -34.17 10.55 -33.18
CA GLY A 670 -35.53 10.61 -33.74
C GLY A 670 -36.10 9.26 -34.20
N THR A 671 -35.24 8.35 -34.65
CA THR A 671 -35.60 6.98 -35.07
C THR A 671 -35.01 5.93 -34.13
N VAL A 672 -33.72 6.04 -33.81
CA VAL A 672 -32.97 5.10 -32.98
C VAL A 672 -32.30 5.85 -31.83
N GLY A 673 -32.56 5.44 -30.59
CA GLY A 673 -31.83 5.91 -29.40
C GLY A 673 -31.23 4.73 -28.64
N ALA A 674 -29.90 4.65 -28.54
CA ALA A 674 -29.20 3.54 -27.90
C ALA A 674 -28.20 4.00 -26.83
N GLY A 675 -28.32 3.51 -25.60
CA GLY A 675 -27.36 3.70 -24.51
C GLY A 675 -26.80 2.37 -24.02
N VAL A 676 -25.48 2.27 -23.89
CA VAL A 676 -24.79 1.11 -23.30
C VAL A 676 -23.82 1.56 -22.21
N ALA A 677 -23.96 1.06 -21.00
CA ALA A 677 -23.12 1.42 -19.87
C ALA A 677 -22.55 0.19 -19.16
N ILE A 678 -21.24 0.19 -18.86
CA ILE A 678 -20.58 -0.88 -18.09
C ILE A 678 -19.73 -0.25 -16.98
N GLY A 679 -20.02 -0.60 -15.73
CA GLY A 679 -19.19 -0.28 -14.57
C GLY A 679 -18.58 -1.57 -14.00
N VAL A 680 -17.26 -1.62 -13.87
CA VAL A 680 -16.56 -2.78 -13.29
C VAL A 680 -15.60 -2.31 -12.20
N SER A 681 -15.64 -2.94 -11.04
CA SER A 681 -14.71 -2.69 -9.94
C SER A 681 -14.10 -4.00 -9.45
N VAL A 682 -12.77 -4.02 -9.34
CA VAL A 682 -12.01 -5.19 -8.89
C VAL A 682 -11.06 -4.77 -7.77
N ALA A 683 -11.10 -5.48 -6.66
CA ALA A 683 -10.14 -5.32 -5.57
C ALA A 683 -9.55 -6.66 -5.16
N LYS A 684 -8.22 -6.70 -4.97
CA LYS A 684 -7.55 -7.78 -4.25
C LYS A 684 -6.72 -7.18 -3.13
N ASN A 685 -6.99 -7.58 -1.90
CA ASN A 685 -6.29 -7.10 -0.71
C ASN A 685 -5.72 -8.31 0.04
N LEU A 686 -4.40 -8.40 0.10
CA LEU A 686 -3.68 -9.58 0.58
C LEU A 686 -2.71 -9.16 1.69
N ILE A 687 -2.80 -9.81 2.84
CA ILE A 687 -1.81 -9.75 3.92
C ILE A 687 -1.24 -11.15 4.12
N GLY A 688 0.08 -11.30 4.06
CA GLY A 688 0.75 -12.60 4.11
C GLY A 688 0.81 -13.35 2.78
N GLU A 689 0.59 -12.65 1.65
CA GLU A 689 0.64 -13.18 0.30
C GLU A 689 1.03 -12.10 -0.72
N GLY A 690 1.77 -12.49 -1.76
CA GLY A 690 2.13 -11.59 -2.85
C GLY A 690 1.09 -11.52 -3.97
N VAL A 691 1.06 -10.41 -4.72
CA VAL A 691 0.14 -10.18 -5.85
C VAL A 691 0.24 -11.18 -7.01
N SER A 692 1.36 -11.89 -7.15
CA SER A 692 1.59 -12.92 -8.17
C SER A 692 1.12 -14.32 -7.73
N GLY A 693 0.55 -14.44 -6.53
CA GLY A 693 0.34 -15.72 -5.88
C GLY A 693 1.63 -16.28 -5.27
N GLY A 694 1.47 -17.28 -4.41
CA GLY A 694 2.55 -17.82 -3.57
C GLY A 694 2.28 -17.51 -2.11
N ALA A 695 2.21 -18.57 -1.31
CA ALA A 695 2.04 -18.46 0.13
C ALA A 695 3.29 -17.89 0.77
N SER A 696 3.15 -16.76 1.48
CA SER A 696 4.22 -16.23 2.34
C SER A 696 3.57 -15.64 3.59
N PRO A 697 2.94 -16.49 4.43
CA PRO A 697 2.18 -16.03 5.60
C PRO A 697 2.99 -15.01 6.40
N ALA A 698 2.33 -13.96 6.88
CA ALA A 698 2.96 -12.97 7.73
C ALA A 698 3.53 -13.67 8.97
N GLU A 699 4.80 -13.45 9.28
CA GLU A 699 5.43 -14.08 10.45
C GLU A 699 5.53 -13.10 11.61
N VAL A 700 5.03 -13.48 12.79
CA VAL A 700 5.19 -12.73 14.03
C VAL A 700 5.70 -13.67 15.11
N ARG A 701 6.99 -13.57 15.45
CA ARG A 701 7.61 -14.53 16.38
C ARG A 701 8.43 -13.88 17.48
N ALA A 702 8.15 -14.28 18.71
CA ALA A 702 8.96 -13.95 19.89
C ALA A 702 9.52 -15.25 20.48
N TYR A 703 10.83 -15.49 20.38
CA TYR A 703 11.38 -16.79 20.75
C TYR A 703 12.78 -16.81 21.34
N ALA A 704 13.09 -17.89 22.06
CA ALA A 704 14.44 -18.22 22.48
C ALA A 704 14.82 -19.62 21.93
N LEU A 705 15.86 -19.67 21.10
CA LEU A 705 16.36 -20.90 20.47
C LEU A 705 17.69 -21.30 21.09
N SER A 706 17.84 -22.56 21.50
CA SER A 706 19.11 -23.16 21.95
C SER A 706 19.92 -22.24 22.88
N SER A 707 19.24 -21.61 23.86
CA SER A 707 19.80 -20.55 24.71
C SER A 707 19.68 -20.90 26.20
N SER A 708 20.45 -20.21 27.05
CA SER A 708 20.27 -20.23 28.52
C SER A 708 19.92 -18.82 29.00
N ILE A 709 18.86 -18.70 29.79
CA ILE A 709 18.36 -17.41 30.28
C ILE A 709 18.21 -17.47 31.79
N ASP A 710 18.85 -16.53 32.50
CA ASP A 710 18.69 -16.36 33.93
C ASP A 710 18.22 -14.94 34.25
N ALA A 711 16.90 -14.77 34.44
CA ALA A 711 16.29 -13.54 34.94
C ALA A 711 16.29 -13.58 36.47
N LYS A 712 17.30 -12.98 37.10
CA LYS A 712 17.60 -13.15 38.54
C LYS A 712 16.51 -12.59 39.45
N GLY A 713 15.91 -11.45 39.07
CA GLY A 713 14.98 -10.69 39.90
C GLY A 713 13.66 -10.35 39.22
N GLY A 714 13.34 -10.97 38.08
CA GLY A 714 12.12 -10.69 37.33
C GLY A 714 11.68 -11.81 36.40
N ALA A 715 10.62 -11.54 35.66
CA ALA A 715 9.98 -12.49 34.76
C ALA A 715 10.75 -12.68 33.44
N LEU A 716 10.58 -13.85 32.83
CA LEU A 716 10.79 -14.07 31.40
C LEU A 716 9.45 -13.92 30.69
N GLN A 717 9.38 -13.02 29.70
CA GLN A 717 8.17 -12.76 28.91
C GLN A 717 8.51 -12.85 27.43
N LEU A 718 7.83 -13.75 26.71
CA LEU A 718 7.86 -13.86 25.27
C LEU A 718 6.46 -13.55 24.74
N THR A 719 6.30 -12.48 23.98
CA THR A 719 4.99 -12.02 23.51
C THR A 719 5.00 -11.80 22.01
N ALA A 720 4.16 -12.52 21.28
CA ALA A 720 3.91 -12.35 19.85
C ALA A 720 2.46 -11.88 19.64
N THR A 721 2.26 -10.70 19.07
CA THR A 721 0.92 -10.13 18.83
C THR A 721 0.75 -9.73 17.37
N ALA A 722 -0.27 -10.28 16.72
CA ALA A 722 -0.68 -9.90 15.37
C ALA A 722 -2.07 -9.26 15.36
N GLN A 723 -2.18 -8.10 14.72
CA GLN A 723 -3.42 -7.33 14.54
C GLN A 723 -3.54 -6.91 13.08
N HIS A 724 -3.83 -7.86 12.19
CA HIS A 724 -3.98 -7.58 10.77
C HIS A 724 -5.42 -7.17 10.43
N ALA A 725 -5.61 -6.16 9.59
CA ALA A 725 -6.94 -5.68 9.23
C ALA A 725 -7.07 -5.42 7.72
N ILE A 726 -8.20 -5.82 7.13
CA ILE A 726 -8.57 -5.43 5.76
C ILE A 726 -9.94 -4.79 5.79
N GLY A 727 -10.03 -3.52 5.39
CA GLY A 727 -11.27 -2.81 5.10
C GLY A 727 -11.40 -2.56 3.60
N ALA A 728 -12.44 -3.07 2.96
CA ALA A 728 -12.64 -2.92 1.51
C ALA A 728 -14.07 -2.48 1.17
N ILE A 729 -14.20 -1.40 0.39
CA ILE A 729 -15.46 -0.93 -0.19
C ILE A 729 -15.31 -0.93 -1.71
N VAL A 730 -16.08 -1.78 -2.38
CA VAL A 730 -16.00 -1.98 -3.83
C VAL A 730 -17.38 -1.78 -4.45
N ILE A 731 -17.53 -0.75 -5.26
CA ILE A 731 -18.83 -0.34 -5.80
C ILE A 731 -18.78 -0.18 -7.31
N ALA A 732 -19.71 -0.82 -8.01
CA ALA A 732 -19.92 -0.58 -9.44
C ALA A 732 -21.34 -0.10 -9.70
N ALA A 733 -21.47 0.92 -10.55
CA ALA A 733 -22.76 1.42 -11.01
C ALA A 733 -22.77 1.62 -12.52
N ALA A 734 -23.88 1.26 -13.15
CA ALA A 734 -24.12 1.49 -14.57
C ALA A 734 -25.54 2.01 -14.81
N ALA A 735 -25.66 3.06 -15.59
CA ALA A 735 -26.93 3.62 -16.03
C ALA A 735 -26.96 3.74 -17.54
N ALA A 736 -27.88 3.05 -18.20
CA ALA A 736 -28.03 3.07 -19.65
C ALA A 736 -29.42 3.54 -20.03
N VAL A 737 -29.49 4.64 -20.76
CA VAL A 737 -30.72 5.27 -21.21
C VAL A 737 -30.75 5.25 -22.73
N GLY A 738 -31.86 4.82 -23.31
CA GLY A 738 -32.08 4.89 -24.76
C GLY A 738 -33.50 5.31 -25.08
N VAL A 739 -33.70 6.35 -25.87
CA VAL A 739 -35.05 6.67 -26.34
C VAL A 739 -34.99 7.19 -27.76
N GLY A 740 -35.64 6.47 -28.69
CA GLY A 740 -35.85 6.93 -30.06
C GLY A 740 -37.15 6.46 -30.69
N GLY A 741 -37.67 7.24 -31.65
CA GLY A 741 -39.07 7.19 -32.07
C GLY A 741 -39.56 5.85 -32.65
N THR A 742 -38.66 5.02 -33.19
CA THR A 742 -38.98 3.67 -33.68
C THR A 742 -38.31 2.59 -32.84
N VAL A 743 -37.02 2.76 -32.51
CA VAL A 743 -36.21 1.81 -31.74
C VAL A 743 -35.55 2.51 -30.55
N GLY A 744 -35.67 1.90 -29.36
CA GLY A 744 -35.01 2.33 -28.14
C GLY A 744 -34.19 1.16 -27.58
N VAL A 745 -32.91 1.37 -27.27
CA VAL A 745 -32.06 0.32 -26.67
C VAL A 745 -31.30 0.85 -25.46
N GLY A 746 -31.45 0.23 -24.31
CA GLY A 746 -30.65 0.46 -23.11
C GLY A 746 -29.99 -0.83 -22.67
N VAL A 747 -28.70 -0.83 -22.34
CA VAL A 747 -28.06 -1.99 -21.70
C VAL A 747 -27.06 -1.53 -20.64
N ALA A 748 -27.25 -1.90 -19.38
CA ALA A 748 -26.40 -1.54 -18.24
C ALA A 748 -25.84 -2.78 -17.53
N GLY A 749 -24.53 -2.84 -17.30
CA GLY A 749 -23.88 -3.89 -16.53
C GLY A 749 -23.03 -3.30 -15.42
N ALA A 750 -23.24 -3.76 -14.19
CA ALA A 750 -22.40 -3.44 -13.03
C ALA A 750 -21.80 -4.73 -12.47
N GLY A 751 -20.48 -4.78 -12.33
CA GLY A 751 -19.74 -5.93 -11.84
C GLY A 751 -18.77 -5.56 -10.73
N VAL A 752 -18.84 -6.25 -9.60
CA VAL A 752 -17.90 -6.14 -8.49
C VAL A 752 -17.27 -7.50 -8.20
N TYR A 753 -15.95 -7.52 -8.10
CA TYR A 753 -15.18 -8.63 -7.54
C TYR A 753 -14.26 -8.09 -6.45
N THR A 754 -14.37 -8.61 -5.24
CA THR A 754 -13.44 -8.30 -4.14
C THR A 754 -12.92 -9.58 -3.51
N GLU A 755 -11.61 -9.64 -3.30
CA GLU A 755 -10.92 -10.77 -2.68
C GLU A 755 -10.03 -10.23 -1.55
N ASN A 756 -10.31 -10.62 -0.32
CA ASN A 756 -9.60 -10.20 0.87
C ASN A 756 -9.04 -11.43 1.58
N ARG A 757 -7.72 -11.48 1.76
CA ARG A 757 -7.06 -12.62 2.41
C ARG A 757 -6.04 -12.17 3.44
N ILE A 758 -6.10 -12.76 4.62
CA ILE A 758 -5.09 -12.62 5.68
C ILE A 758 -4.51 -14.00 5.96
N ALA A 759 -3.19 -14.14 5.88
CA ALA A 759 -2.45 -15.33 6.27
C ALA A 759 -1.35 -14.97 7.29
N ALA A 760 -1.32 -15.60 8.47
CA ALA A 760 -0.33 -15.27 9.51
C ALA A 760 0.10 -16.47 10.37
N HIS A 761 1.37 -16.49 10.78
CA HIS A 761 1.94 -17.39 11.77
C HIS A 761 2.41 -16.60 12.99
N VAL A 762 1.73 -16.77 14.12
CA VAL A 762 1.97 -16.04 15.37
C VAL A 762 2.50 -17.01 16.41
N LYS A 763 3.78 -16.89 16.79
CA LYS A 763 4.42 -17.88 17.67
C LYS A 763 5.22 -17.25 18.81
N ALA A 764 4.97 -17.70 20.03
CA ALA A 764 5.75 -17.35 21.21
C ALA A 764 6.34 -18.63 21.84
N PHE A 765 7.65 -18.83 21.76
CA PHE A 765 8.20 -20.14 22.14
C PHE A 765 9.63 -20.15 22.66
N THR A 766 9.94 -21.19 23.43
CA THR A 766 11.33 -21.57 23.70
C THR A 766 11.58 -22.93 23.07
N ASP A 767 12.66 -23.08 22.31
CA ASP A 767 13.03 -24.35 21.66
C ASP A 767 14.50 -24.65 21.89
N GLY A 768 14.81 -25.75 22.55
CA GLY A 768 16.18 -26.09 22.93
C GLY A 768 16.71 -25.23 24.09
N THR A 769 17.68 -25.79 24.83
CA THR A 769 18.34 -25.08 25.94
C THR A 769 19.82 -25.40 26.02
N ARG A 770 20.63 -24.41 26.42
CA ARG A 770 22.04 -24.61 26.78
C ARG A 770 22.21 -25.00 28.24
N THR A 771 23.43 -25.35 28.62
CA THR A 771 23.87 -25.51 30.00
C THR A 771 23.45 -24.29 30.84
N GLY A 772 22.76 -24.51 31.95
CA GLY A 772 22.16 -23.44 32.77
C GLY A 772 20.64 -23.35 32.66
N GLY A 773 20.06 -23.82 31.54
CA GLY A 773 18.62 -23.83 31.33
C GLY A 773 17.99 -22.43 31.26
N ILE A 774 16.68 -22.38 31.50
CA ILE A 774 15.91 -21.14 31.55
C ILE A 774 15.34 -21.01 32.97
N THR A 775 15.62 -19.90 33.65
CA THR A 775 15.19 -19.67 35.03
C THR A 775 14.77 -18.21 35.25
N ALA A 776 13.59 -17.99 35.82
CA ALA A 776 13.01 -16.65 36.05
C ALA A 776 12.09 -16.63 37.28
N THR A 777 11.62 -15.46 37.74
CA THR A 777 10.62 -15.40 38.83
C THR A 777 9.24 -15.89 38.37
N LYS A 778 8.88 -15.53 37.13
CA LYS A 778 7.68 -15.93 36.37
C LYS A 778 8.10 -16.27 34.94
N VAL A 779 7.46 -17.24 34.29
CA VAL A 779 7.66 -17.53 32.86
C VAL A 779 6.32 -17.35 32.12
N THR A 780 6.27 -16.41 31.17
CA THR A 780 5.09 -16.13 30.35
C THR A 780 5.43 -16.24 28.87
N LEU A 781 4.70 -17.09 28.15
CA LEU A 781 4.72 -17.16 26.68
C LEU A 781 3.31 -16.85 26.19
N GLU A 782 3.15 -15.81 25.38
CA GLU A 782 1.86 -15.34 24.88
C GLU A 782 1.89 -15.12 23.37
N ALA A 783 1.10 -15.90 22.64
CA ALA A 783 0.84 -15.71 21.22
C ALA A 783 -0.62 -15.31 21.03
N THR A 784 -0.86 -14.16 20.40
CA THR A 784 -2.22 -13.64 20.19
C THR A 784 -2.40 -13.14 18.77
N ASP A 785 -3.38 -13.72 18.06
CA ASP A 785 -3.86 -13.21 16.78
C ASP A 785 -5.23 -12.56 16.93
N ARG A 786 -5.37 -11.42 16.26
CA ARG A 786 -6.56 -10.59 16.24
C ARG A 786 -6.78 -10.08 14.82
N SER A 787 -6.75 -10.96 13.83
CA SER A 787 -6.98 -10.58 12.44
C SER A 787 -8.45 -10.23 12.15
N SER A 788 -8.74 -9.26 11.27
CA SER A 788 -10.11 -8.93 10.88
C SER A 788 -10.27 -8.53 9.42
N ILE A 789 -11.41 -8.87 8.81
CA ILE A 789 -11.80 -8.45 7.46
C ILE A 789 -13.19 -7.82 7.50
N GLY A 790 -13.31 -6.57 7.04
CA GLY A 790 -14.55 -5.87 6.75
C GLY A 790 -14.67 -5.61 5.24
N ALA A 791 -15.69 -6.15 4.58
CA ALA A 791 -15.84 -6.02 3.13
C ALA A 791 -17.26 -5.61 2.71
N ILE A 792 -17.37 -4.56 1.91
CA ILE A 792 -18.61 -4.10 1.27
C ILE A 792 -18.44 -4.25 -0.25
N ALA A 793 -19.31 -5.03 -0.88
CA ALA A 793 -19.39 -5.20 -2.32
C ALA A 793 -20.78 -4.78 -2.82
N GLY A 794 -20.86 -3.76 -3.68
CA GLY A 794 -22.12 -3.18 -4.14
C GLY A 794 -22.18 -3.03 -5.65
N ALA A 795 -23.16 -3.66 -6.31
CA ALA A 795 -23.37 -3.50 -7.75
C ALA A 795 -24.77 -2.98 -8.06
N ALA A 796 -24.88 -1.88 -8.83
CA ALA A 796 -26.16 -1.30 -9.21
C ALA A 796 -26.26 -1.07 -10.72
N ALA A 797 -27.25 -1.65 -11.37
CA ALA A 797 -27.50 -1.47 -12.80
C ALA A 797 -28.89 -0.90 -13.06
N LEU A 798 -28.96 0.17 -13.85
CA LEU A 798 -30.19 0.81 -14.28
C LEU A 798 -30.21 0.88 -15.81
N SER A 799 -31.23 0.32 -16.43
CA SER A 799 -31.45 0.47 -17.87
C SER A 799 -32.89 0.87 -18.14
N VAL A 800 -33.11 1.95 -18.87
CA VAL A 800 -34.46 2.39 -19.24
C VAL A 800 -34.51 2.77 -20.72
N ALA A 801 -35.39 2.11 -21.48
CA ALA A 801 -35.54 2.27 -22.92
C ALA A 801 -37.00 2.55 -23.34
N PHE A 802 -37.28 3.53 -24.21
CA PHE A 802 -38.66 3.72 -24.75
C PHE A 802 -38.68 4.15 -26.23
N ALA A 803 -39.59 3.57 -27.03
CA ALA A 803 -39.70 3.78 -28.49
C ALA A 803 -41.08 3.40 -29.04
N GLY A 804 -41.48 3.92 -30.20
CA GLY A 804 -42.82 3.67 -30.77
C GLY A 804 -43.06 2.25 -31.27
N VAL A 805 -42.03 1.56 -31.76
CA VAL A 805 -42.14 0.22 -32.36
C VAL A 805 -41.44 -0.86 -31.52
N GLY A 806 -40.12 -0.80 -31.37
CA GLY A 806 -39.33 -1.78 -30.62
C GLY A 806 -38.52 -1.14 -29.49
N ALA A 807 -38.62 -1.66 -28.27
CA ALA A 807 -37.84 -1.21 -27.11
C ALA A 807 -37.11 -2.39 -26.45
N VAL A 808 -35.80 -2.26 -26.16
CA VAL A 808 -35.01 -3.26 -25.42
C VAL A 808 -34.24 -2.59 -24.29
N ALA A 809 -34.44 -3.03 -23.05
CA ALA A 809 -33.70 -2.60 -21.86
C ALA A 809 -33.14 -3.82 -21.12
N VAL A 810 -31.84 -3.89 -20.87
CA VAL A 810 -31.23 -4.99 -20.10
C VAL A 810 -30.34 -4.42 -18.99
N SER A 811 -30.53 -4.86 -17.75
CA SER A 811 -29.68 -4.48 -16.61
C SER A 811 -29.18 -5.69 -15.84
N ILE A 812 -27.89 -5.71 -15.49
CA ILE A 812 -27.26 -6.78 -14.71
C ILE A 812 -26.41 -6.14 -13.62
N GLY A 813 -26.68 -6.46 -12.36
CA GLY A 813 -25.84 -6.11 -11.21
C GLY A 813 -25.27 -7.38 -10.59
N VAL A 814 -23.95 -7.53 -10.53
CA VAL A 814 -23.29 -8.68 -9.89
C VAL A 814 -22.25 -8.18 -8.90
N ALA A 815 -22.37 -8.61 -7.65
CA ALA A 815 -21.39 -8.34 -6.61
C ALA A 815 -20.90 -9.65 -5.98
N ILE A 816 -19.57 -9.84 -5.96
CA ILE A 816 -18.92 -11.03 -5.43
C ILE A 816 -17.84 -10.61 -4.43
N ALA A 817 -17.87 -11.19 -3.24
CA ALA A 817 -16.90 -10.97 -2.18
C ALA A 817 -16.36 -12.30 -1.62
N PHE A 818 -15.05 -12.49 -1.71
CA PHE A 818 -14.32 -13.60 -1.10
C PHE A 818 -13.47 -13.08 0.04
N ASN A 819 -13.68 -13.59 1.25
CA ASN A 819 -12.95 -13.20 2.45
C ASN A 819 -12.37 -14.44 3.14
N THR A 820 -11.06 -14.47 3.36
CA THR A 820 -10.38 -15.61 4.00
C THR A 820 -9.39 -15.15 5.06
N ILE A 821 -9.48 -15.70 6.27
CA ILE A 821 -8.45 -15.59 7.31
C ILE A 821 -7.86 -16.98 7.55
N ALA A 822 -6.53 -17.10 7.47
CA ALA A 822 -5.80 -18.35 7.71
C ALA A 822 -4.65 -18.12 8.70
N THR A 823 -4.77 -18.60 9.93
CA THR A 823 -3.81 -18.30 11.00
C THR A 823 -3.34 -19.55 11.74
N GLU A 824 -2.07 -19.52 12.15
CA GLU A 824 -1.48 -20.50 13.08
C GLU A 824 -0.94 -19.75 14.30
N VAL A 825 -1.52 -20.01 15.48
CA VAL A 825 -1.19 -19.36 16.75
C VAL A 825 -0.67 -20.40 17.74
N GLU A 826 0.62 -20.30 18.09
CA GLU A 826 1.28 -21.31 18.94
C GLU A 826 2.09 -20.68 20.09
N ALA A 827 1.88 -21.18 21.31
CA ALA A 827 2.68 -20.85 22.49
C ALA A 827 3.29 -22.13 23.09
N TYR A 828 4.61 -22.31 23.06
CA TYR A 828 5.18 -23.60 23.48
C TYR A 828 6.60 -23.58 24.06
N ILE A 829 6.90 -24.63 24.84
CA ILE A 829 8.26 -25.01 25.25
C ILE A 829 8.60 -26.34 24.55
N ALA A 830 9.64 -26.35 23.73
CA ALA A 830 10.08 -27.51 22.97
C ALA A 830 11.54 -27.89 23.25
N ASN A 831 11.86 -29.18 23.15
CA ASN A 831 13.21 -29.74 23.09
C ASN A 831 14.19 -29.25 24.18
N ALA A 832 13.68 -28.90 25.36
CA ALA A 832 14.49 -28.35 26.44
C ALA A 832 15.30 -29.47 27.13
N ALA A 833 16.56 -29.65 26.71
CA ALA A 833 17.49 -30.62 27.31
C ALA A 833 17.87 -30.31 28.78
N HIS A 834 17.74 -29.04 29.20
CA HIS A 834 18.01 -28.54 30.54
C HIS A 834 16.74 -27.93 31.16
N ARG A 835 16.82 -27.62 32.45
CA ARG A 835 15.68 -27.15 33.26
C ARG A 835 15.07 -25.84 32.74
N VAL A 836 13.74 -25.78 32.68
CA VAL A 836 12.94 -24.54 32.54
C VAL A 836 12.17 -24.31 33.84
N GLU A 837 12.47 -23.24 34.57
CA GLU A 837 11.98 -23.03 35.95
C GLU A 837 11.42 -21.62 36.19
N SER A 838 10.19 -21.56 36.70
CA SER A 838 9.63 -20.39 37.38
C SER A 838 9.85 -20.52 38.89
N ARG A 839 10.63 -19.60 39.49
CA ARG A 839 11.14 -19.73 40.87
C ARG A 839 10.15 -19.34 41.95
N THR A 840 9.28 -18.35 41.69
CA THR A 840 8.41 -17.77 42.72
C THR A 840 6.94 -17.77 42.32
N ASP A 841 6.66 -17.52 41.05
CA ASP A 841 5.31 -17.32 40.52
C ASP A 841 4.95 -18.38 39.47
N ASP A 842 3.85 -18.13 38.76
CA ASP A 842 3.28 -19.03 37.77
C ASP A 842 4.15 -19.22 36.52
N MET A 843 3.88 -20.31 35.80
CA MET A 843 4.33 -20.52 34.43
C MET A 843 3.08 -20.55 33.53
N THR A 844 2.99 -19.63 32.57
CA THR A 844 1.80 -19.45 31.72
C THR A 844 2.17 -19.49 30.25
N LEU A 845 1.56 -20.41 29.49
CA LEU A 845 1.64 -20.52 28.04
C LEU A 845 0.23 -20.27 27.47
N THR A 846 0.04 -19.17 26.74
CA THR A 846 -1.27 -18.76 26.22
C THR A 846 -1.20 -18.54 24.72
N ALA A 847 -2.04 -19.26 23.97
CA ALA A 847 -2.30 -19.04 22.55
C ALA A 847 -3.77 -18.60 22.39
N THR A 848 -4.00 -17.41 21.84
CA THR A 848 -5.34 -16.84 21.66
C THR A 848 -5.58 -16.43 20.21
N GLU A 849 -6.68 -16.91 19.64
CA GLU A 849 -7.17 -16.55 18.31
C GLU A 849 -8.54 -15.86 18.44
N SER A 850 -8.72 -14.75 17.74
CA SER A 850 -9.93 -13.92 17.79
C SER A 850 -10.20 -13.27 16.43
N ALA A 851 -10.11 -14.06 15.37
CA ALA A 851 -10.38 -13.62 14.00
C ALA A 851 -11.84 -13.20 13.78
N SER A 852 -12.07 -12.14 13.01
CA SER A 852 -13.42 -11.72 12.62
C SER A 852 -13.56 -11.44 11.13
N ILE A 853 -14.67 -11.88 10.53
CA ILE A 853 -15.05 -11.49 9.16
C ILE A 853 -16.46 -10.89 9.17
N GLU A 854 -16.59 -9.68 8.66
CA GLU A 854 -17.85 -9.01 8.37
C GLU A 854 -17.95 -8.66 6.89
N ALA A 855 -18.94 -9.23 6.20
CA ALA A 855 -19.15 -9.01 4.78
C ALA A 855 -20.58 -8.55 4.47
N LEU A 856 -20.70 -7.47 3.70
CA LEU A 856 -21.93 -6.98 3.11
C LEU A 856 -21.82 -7.06 1.59
N THR A 857 -22.66 -7.86 0.93
CA THR A 857 -22.71 -7.93 -0.53
C THR A 857 -24.11 -7.64 -1.03
N ALA A 858 -24.26 -6.59 -1.82
CA ALA A 858 -25.55 -6.14 -2.33
C ALA A 858 -25.51 -5.95 -3.85
N ALA A 859 -26.57 -6.41 -4.53
CA ALA A 859 -26.75 -6.17 -5.96
C ALA A 859 -28.16 -5.68 -6.28
N ALA A 860 -28.26 -4.68 -7.14
CA ALA A 860 -29.53 -4.12 -7.61
C ALA A 860 -29.56 -4.02 -9.13
N ALA A 861 -30.68 -4.42 -9.74
CA ALA A 861 -30.91 -4.31 -11.18
C ALA A 861 -32.33 -3.82 -11.48
N LEU A 862 -32.44 -2.76 -12.27
CA LEU A 862 -33.70 -2.18 -12.73
C LEU A 862 -33.71 -2.11 -14.26
N ALA A 863 -34.68 -2.75 -14.92
CA ALA A 863 -34.89 -2.70 -16.35
C ALA A 863 -36.30 -2.21 -16.69
N ILE A 864 -36.43 -1.16 -17.50
CA ILE A 864 -37.73 -0.61 -17.89
C ILE A 864 -37.78 -0.45 -19.42
N SER A 865 -38.81 -1.00 -20.07
CA SER A 865 -39.03 -0.91 -21.52
C SER A 865 -40.46 -0.49 -21.88
N GLY A 866 -40.65 0.22 -23.01
CA GLY A 866 -41.99 0.44 -23.56
C GLY A 866 -42.03 0.84 -25.04
N GLY A 867 -42.94 0.20 -25.79
CA GLY A 867 -43.17 0.32 -27.23
C GLY A 867 -44.23 -0.69 -27.72
N THR A 868 -44.49 -0.85 -29.02
CA THR A 868 -45.42 -1.92 -29.45
C THR A 868 -44.87 -3.32 -29.15
N ILE A 869 -43.55 -3.49 -29.24
CA ILE A 869 -42.79 -4.66 -28.76
C ILE A 869 -41.77 -4.15 -27.73
N GLY A 870 -41.93 -4.52 -26.45
CA GLY A 870 -41.06 -4.06 -25.37
C GLY A 870 -40.47 -5.24 -24.59
N ILE A 871 -39.14 -5.33 -24.51
CA ILE A 871 -38.43 -6.38 -23.77
C ILE A 871 -37.62 -5.74 -22.63
N ALA A 872 -37.90 -6.15 -21.39
CA ALA A 872 -37.13 -5.77 -20.20
C ALA A 872 -36.61 -6.99 -19.45
N VAL A 873 -35.29 -7.07 -19.26
CA VAL A 873 -34.65 -8.14 -18.50
C VAL A 873 -33.74 -7.55 -17.43
N ALA A 874 -33.95 -7.94 -16.17
CA ALA A 874 -33.13 -7.52 -15.02
C ALA A 874 -32.53 -8.73 -14.29
N GLY A 875 -31.22 -8.68 -13.98
CA GLY A 875 -30.54 -9.71 -13.20
C GLY A 875 -29.72 -9.11 -12.07
N ALA A 876 -29.95 -9.54 -10.83
CA ALA A 876 -29.15 -9.16 -9.67
C ALA A 876 -28.53 -10.39 -9.01
N GLY A 877 -27.23 -10.39 -8.77
CA GLY A 877 -26.50 -11.47 -8.11
C GLY A 877 -25.59 -10.94 -7.01
N ALA A 878 -25.73 -11.44 -5.79
CA ALA A 878 -24.85 -11.15 -4.65
C ALA A 878 -24.28 -12.46 -4.09
N TRP A 879 -22.96 -12.61 -4.07
CA TRP A 879 -22.29 -13.77 -3.47
C TRP A 879 -21.23 -13.31 -2.47
N ALA A 880 -21.38 -13.67 -1.21
CA ALA A 880 -20.34 -13.57 -0.19
C ALA A 880 -19.88 -14.97 0.24
N SER A 881 -18.57 -15.22 0.23
CA SER A 881 -17.96 -16.43 0.78
C SER A 881 -16.89 -16.05 1.81
N ASN A 882 -17.12 -16.44 3.05
CA ASN A 882 -16.26 -16.12 4.19
C ASN A 882 -15.70 -17.40 4.81
N THR A 883 -14.37 -17.47 4.94
CA THR A 883 -13.68 -18.65 5.48
C THR A 883 -12.68 -18.24 6.55
N ILE A 884 -12.75 -18.87 7.73
CA ILE A 884 -11.74 -18.76 8.79
C ILE A 884 -11.12 -20.15 9.00
N LEU A 885 -9.79 -20.25 8.81
CA LEU A 885 -8.99 -21.46 9.01
C LEU A 885 -7.97 -21.19 10.11
N THR A 886 -8.13 -21.82 11.28
CA THR A 886 -7.30 -21.53 12.45
C THR A 886 -6.65 -22.81 12.99
N LYS A 887 -5.41 -22.67 13.48
CA LYS A 887 -4.73 -23.67 14.31
C LYS A 887 -4.20 -22.98 15.57
N VAL A 888 -4.75 -23.35 16.72
CA VAL A 888 -4.37 -22.76 18.02
C VAL A 888 -3.82 -23.84 18.94
N ALA A 889 -2.59 -23.68 19.43
CA ALA A 889 -1.96 -24.65 20.31
C ALA A 889 -1.13 -24.01 21.43
N ALA A 890 -1.27 -24.54 22.65
CA ALA A 890 -0.38 -24.29 23.76
C ALA A 890 0.20 -25.61 24.27
N ALA A 891 1.53 -25.77 24.28
CA ALA A 891 2.15 -27.08 24.54
C ALA A 891 3.52 -27.05 25.23
N ILE A 892 3.86 -28.14 25.93
CA ILE A 892 5.21 -28.45 26.38
C ILE A 892 5.59 -29.81 25.79
N GLN A 893 6.66 -29.88 25.00
CA GLN A 893 7.05 -31.07 24.24
C GLN A 893 8.56 -31.31 24.32
N GLY A 894 9.00 -32.56 24.56
CA GLY A 894 10.43 -32.89 24.56
C GLY A 894 11.28 -32.13 25.59
N ALA A 895 10.67 -31.63 26.68
CA ALA A 895 11.37 -30.94 27.76
C ALA A 895 11.75 -31.93 28.88
N ALA A 896 13.03 -31.94 29.26
CA ALA A 896 13.58 -32.89 30.23
C ALA A 896 13.18 -32.57 31.69
N ASP A 897 13.07 -31.29 32.06
CA ASP A 897 12.72 -30.83 33.41
C ASP A 897 12.04 -29.46 33.37
N VAL A 898 10.73 -29.40 33.67
CA VAL A 898 9.95 -28.16 33.77
C VAL A 898 9.43 -28.00 35.19
N ARG A 899 9.69 -26.84 35.82
CA ARG A 899 9.31 -26.54 37.21
C ARG A 899 8.64 -25.19 37.33
N THR A 900 7.67 -25.11 38.23
CA THR A 900 7.07 -23.83 38.63
C THR A 900 6.76 -23.87 40.12
N ALA A 901 6.99 -22.76 40.83
CA ALA A 901 6.59 -22.61 42.22
C ALA A 901 5.10 -22.24 42.35
N GLY A 902 4.55 -21.56 41.35
CA GLY A 902 3.13 -21.24 41.23
C GLY A 902 2.36 -22.26 40.39
N ALA A 903 1.27 -21.82 39.77
CA ALA A 903 0.49 -22.64 38.84
C ALA A 903 1.20 -22.80 37.48
N LEU A 904 1.05 -23.96 36.87
CA LEU A 904 1.36 -24.17 35.45
C LEU A 904 0.05 -24.09 34.66
N THR A 905 -0.08 -23.07 33.80
CA THR A 905 -1.28 -22.85 32.98
C THR A 905 -0.92 -22.95 31.50
N LEU A 906 -1.65 -23.79 30.76
CA LEU A 906 -1.61 -23.83 29.30
C LEU A 906 -3.01 -23.52 28.78
N THR A 907 -3.13 -22.46 27.98
CA THR A 907 -4.42 -21.99 27.44
C THR A 907 -4.31 -21.91 25.93
N ALA A 908 -5.18 -22.63 25.23
CA ALA A 908 -5.41 -22.47 23.80
C ALA A 908 -6.88 -22.07 23.61
N GLN A 909 -7.13 -20.87 23.11
CA GLN A 909 -8.48 -20.32 22.97
C GLN A 909 -8.70 -19.78 21.56
N ASP A 910 -9.82 -20.16 20.94
CA ASP A 910 -10.30 -19.62 19.67
C ASP A 910 -11.72 -19.08 19.87
N THR A 911 -11.91 -17.78 19.62
CA THR A 911 -13.21 -17.10 19.68
C THR A 911 -13.61 -16.46 18.36
N SER A 912 -13.20 -17.07 17.24
CA SER A 912 -13.44 -16.55 15.89
C SER A 912 -14.94 -16.35 15.57
N LYS A 913 -15.25 -15.29 14.82
CA LYS A 913 -16.63 -14.94 14.42
C LYS A 913 -16.73 -14.59 12.94
N LEU A 914 -17.84 -14.96 12.30
CA LEU A 914 -18.14 -14.56 10.93
C LEU A 914 -19.59 -14.08 10.78
N ARG A 915 -19.79 -13.04 9.98
CA ARG A 915 -21.10 -12.49 9.64
C ARG A 915 -21.13 -12.10 8.17
N ALA A 916 -22.17 -12.54 7.47
CA ALA A 916 -22.43 -12.20 6.08
C ALA A 916 -23.85 -11.68 5.92
N LEU A 917 -24.00 -10.50 5.32
CA LEU A 917 -25.28 -9.98 4.87
C LEU A 917 -25.27 -9.91 3.34
N VAL A 918 -26.18 -10.66 2.71
CA VAL A 918 -26.35 -10.64 1.26
C VAL A 918 -27.74 -10.15 0.90
N ALA A 919 -27.83 -9.24 -0.06
CA ALA A 919 -29.08 -8.65 -0.50
C ALA A 919 -29.12 -8.54 -2.02
N THR A 920 -30.24 -8.92 -2.64
CA THR A 920 -30.47 -8.65 -4.06
C THR A 920 -31.83 -8.04 -4.31
N VAL A 921 -31.88 -7.11 -5.25
CA VAL A 921 -33.12 -6.51 -5.74
C VAL A 921 -33.07 -6.55 -7.28
N SER A 922 -34.04 -7.22 -7.89
CA SER A 922 -34.21 -7.20 -9.35
C SER A 922 -35.63 -6.80 -9.69
N PHE A 923 -35.78 -5.87 -10.64
CA PHE A 923 -37.09 -5.38 -11.06
C PHE A 923 -37.11 -5.10 -12.56
N SER A 924 -38.13 -5.64 -13.25
CA SER A 924 -38.32 -5.44 -14.70
C SER A 924 -39.74 -4.95 -15.00
N VAL A 925 -39.87 -3.95 -15.87
CA VAL A 925 -41.17 -3.44 -16.34
C VAL A 925 -41.17 -3.36 -17.88
N SER A 926 -42.19 -3.91 -18.53
CA SER A 926 -42.40 -3.82 -19.98
C SER A 926 -43.82 -3.39 -20.32
N ALA A 927 -43.99 -2.41 -21.21
CA ALA A 927 -45.30 -1.95 -21.71
C ALA A 927 -45.41 -2.08 -23.25
N GLY A 928 -46.48 -2.69 -23.78
CA GLY A 928 -46.69 -2.87 -25.23
C GLY A 928 -47.67 -3.97 -25.63
N LEU A 929 -48.05 -4.03 -26.93
CA LEU A 929 -48.89 -5.12 -27.49
C LEU A 929 -48.18 -6.48 -27.47
N GLY A 930 -46.84 -6.50 -27.44
CA GLY A 930 -46.00 -7.69 -27.30
C GLY A 930 -44.93 -7.56 -26.19
N GLY A 931 -45.30 -7.04 -25.01
CA GLY A 931 -44.37 -6.80 -23.90
C GLY A 931 -43.91 -8.07 -23.16
N VAL A 932 -42.61 -8.19 -22.86
CA VAL A 932 -42.00 -9.25 -22.05
C VAL A 932 -41.11 -8.65 -20.96
N GLY A 933 -41.43 -8.92 -19.70
CA GLY A 933 -40.63 -8.55 -18.54
C GLY A 933 -40.15 -9.79 -17.79
N ALA A 934 -38.85 -9.88 -17.51
CA ALA A 934 -38.26 -10.95 -16.71
C ALA A 934 -37.24 -10.40 -15.71
N SER A 935 -37.28 -10.86 -14.47
CA SER A 935 -36.30 -10.50 -13.45
C SER A 935 -35.83 -11.71 -12.64
N ILE A 936 -34.54 -11.74 -12.30
CA ILE A 936 -33.94 -12.76 -11.42
C ILE A 936 -33.03 -12.11 -10.37
N GLY A 937 -33.20 -12.51 -9.12
CA GLY A 937 -32.35 -12.13 -7.99
C GLY A 937 -31.76 -13.37 -7.33
N VAL A 938 -30.45 -13.41 -7.11
CA VAL A 938 -29.76 -14.52 -6.45
C VAL A 938 -28.85 -13.97 -5.35
N ALA A 939 -29.10 -14.34 -4.10
CA ALA A 939 -28.25 -14.00 -2.97
C ALA A 939 -27.69 -15.29 -2.35
N ILE A 940 -26.37 -15.41 -2.28
CA ILE A 940 -25.66 -16.58 -1.73
C ILE A 940 -24.68 -16.10 -0.66
N ALA A 941 -24.80 -16.66 0.54
CA ALA A 941 -23.83 -16.49 1.61
C ALA A 941 -23.29 -17.86 2.02
N GLU A 942 -21.97 -18.03 1.92
CA GLU A 942 -21.25 -19.22 2.36
C GLU A 942 -20.32 -18.82 3.51
N ASN A 943 -20.42 -19.50 4.64
CA ASN A 943 -19.64 -19.18 5.83
C ASN A 943 -19.04 -20.46 6.40
N THR A 944 -17.71 -20.51 6.53
CA THR A 944 -16.98 -21.67 7.03
C THR A 944 -16.00 -21.25 8.12
N ILE A 945 -16.07 -21.90 9.29
CA ILE A 945 -14.99 -21.92 10.28
C ILE A 945 -14.49 -23.37 10.35
N GLY A 946 -13.18 -23.56 10.18
CA GLY A 946 -12.58 -24.90 10.16
C GLY A 946 -11.14 -24.91 10.65
N THR A 947 -10.61 -26.13 10.82
CA THR A 947 -9.28 -26.37 11.40
C THR A 947 -8.22 -26.82 10.39
N THR A 948 -8.61 -27.16 9.16
CA THR A 948 -7.65 -27.50 8.09
C THR A 948 -7.15 -26.23 7.43
N THR A 949 -5.95 -25.79 7.80
CA THR A 949 -5.22 -24.76 7.05
C THR A 949 -4.91 -25.32 5.65
N ALA A 950 -4.95 -24.49 4.62
CA ALA A 950 -4.61 -24.89 3.25
C ALA A 950 -3.11 -25.24 3.04
N TYR A 951 -2.37 -25.46 4.14
CA TYR A 951 -0.94 -25.65 4.21
C TYR A 951 -0.53 -26.98 4.88
N ASP A 952 -1.49 -27.88 5.15
CA ASP A 952 -1.22 -29.30 5.47
C ASP A 952 -1.03 -30.15 4.21
#